data_AF-A0AAJ3B3Y1-F1
#
_entry.id   AF-A0AAJ3B3Y1-F1
#
_cell.length_a   1.000
_cell.length_b   1.000
_cell.length_c   1.000
_cell.angle_alpha   90.00
_cell.angle_beta   90.00
_cell.angle_gamma   90.00
#
_symmetry.space_group_name_H-M   'P 1'
#
loop_
_entity.id
_entity.type
_entity.pdbx_description
1 polymer ?
#
loop_
_entity_poly.entity_id
_entity_poly.type
_entity_poly.pdbx_seq_one_letter_code
_entity_poly.pdbx_strand_id
1 'polypeptide(L)'
;MAQQLKQAAQPLTGEADAGAVASALAGISITPDADSSYARHSVARDETCVDLERFLLKHGITLPRSRAELLDLAQAVEIRSLQHPYANYGGGLSWPLPLSVSQQLSIGTLLRTHSPGLSGLPLTDQSAGALGYLASAVDLSEDELKAPGKALEKLIQSPRGQALGQAIQQQLKGIATPNSVSDYVLAAINLGLDPESINQPRRNTVAGFDLAQEQHWGKSPASIVNALSNHLRLSGKTTAATAGFGAHLLLARIAPQFLVKDIPANLTYGSQAWASFQLAVAKIEAGTPGVTPQMSYAQIMSIAHTTQAPVDDAIQTAVLIDWAVANGILDKKHDSLYSSDEIERARTDFNQQLQERATASSQLRTPLPELKQIALARLEQLFGKGIPFEEKCIQADYPFRSTRLFQGTYSMLDIAMMERQDMPTWKTTNSRIPIDRLNKQQDINVFNRFRTQFDTVISLQKQGLKTTIKHMIAQLSLADRHNLEHGQIDFFQDRTYTIATGFFSAPTLTSKSPKLLIKAVRDGCTTVYEVDLAKGAISRGKISPGEFRTGNRLHRTEPFNLGGGDRLSRLDATAGSASPPRSFSSARSQDIADAFVEVFDLDNADALKQARGVTTFDEEKASREKVQDFLLNLIPLRSAIVNFKKGDYDEGIIDLGLDLLGFVTAGAATSARVGKVAATALSSTTKALGLAKAVGVGAIEALNPLSGVGDLLMGAGRLARASVKGAAHKIQVLRGTADSYDLLAASQRYKGAATGTLKIADHCGDVLAVQQQGKWYAYDDVAQQAYGSPLDAFTPTNTLMPVSRRVTHRGGQRYEPLDRNWRLVYPSTPPTPSKSKTLPIEDYALATKGKWRWDDFATAAARKEVSQKFENDMVAYYKSVKTADIAARPAIPSIPEPRPSSEVITRALQASNGVIFGENHAEIASFQLLFDHVDLFVQQKVKRVYFEGVADYPSGVRDDGIGWLGDTGKKRDYPSFEELKAKFEKNGIQVLPLEHIYLTQRHAPVTQSKTLDLAEAKERLARFNYYAAQTIKATSGGEKWIALVGRAHTNTQFGVPGMVDLTGSLSIGVFPKRKAGPSVGSTNTVTVPPTQALAPQTPIGDLTIAHQVMPGTP
;
A
#
# COMPACT_ATOMS: atom_id res chain seq x y z
N MET A 1 22.31 15.39 15.82
CA MET A 1 21.34 14.33 16.22
C MET A 1 21.25 13.17 15.25
N ALA A 2 20.72 13.30 14.02
CA ALA A 2 20.57 12.15 13.10
C ALA A 2 21.89 11.38 12.84
N GLN A 3 22.99 12.11 12.60
CA GLN A 3 24.34 11.52 12.46
C GLN A 3 24.78 10.75 13.71
N GLN A 4 24.48 11.26 14.90
CA GLN A 4 24.81 10.60 16.18
C GLN A 4 23.97 9.35 16.41
N LEU A 5 22.68 9.34 16.03
CA LEU A 5 21.85 8.13 16.06
C LEU A 5 22.38 7.06 15.09
N LYS A 6 22.83 7.44 13.89
CA LYS A 6 23.50 6.54 12.94
C LYS A 6 24.81 6.00 13.49
N GLN A 7 25.60 6.84 14.17
CA GLN A 7 26.83 6.44 14.84
C GLN A 7 26.56 5.44 15.97
N ALA A 8 25.51 5.63 16.78
CA ALA A 8 25.10 4.67 17.81
C ALA A 8 24.69 3.32 17.21
N ALA A 9 24.19 3.30 15.97
CA ALA A 9 23.78 2.08 15.27
C ALA A 9 24.93 1.29 14.64
N GLN A 10 26.11 1.90 14.43
CA GLN A 10 27.25 1.25 13.78
C GLN A 10 27.81 0.03 14.53
N PRO A 11 28.02 0.05 15.86
CA PRO A 11 28.56 -1.10 16.59
C PRO A 11 27.51 -2.20 16.85
N LEU A 12 26.23 -1.96 16.53
CA LEU A 12 25.13 -2.89 16.82
C LEU A 12 24.98 -3.94 15.71
N THR A 13 24.78 -5.20 16.09
CA THR A 13 24.39 -6.27 15.16
C THR A 13 22.91 -6.17 14.79
N GLY A 14 22.47 -6.91 13.77
CA GLY A 14 21.05 -6.97 13.38
C GLY A 14 20.12 -7.55 14.45
N GLU A 15 20.65 -8.27 15.43
CA GLU A 15 19.92 -8.92 16.53
C GLU A 15 20.08 -8.16 17.88
N ALA A 16 20.61 -6.92 17.86
CA ALA A 16 20.83 -6.14 19.07
C ALA A 16 19.54 -5.90 19.87
N ASP A 17 19.59 -6.21 21.17
CA ASP A 17 18.48 -5.99 22.10
C ASP A 17 18.44 -4.54 22.65
N ALA A 18 17.39 -4.24 23.42
CA ALA A 18 17.17 -2.91 23.97
C ALA A 18 18.29 -2.43 24.91
N GLY A 19 18.99 -3.36 25.58
CA GLY A 19 20.09 -3.02 26.49
C GLY A 19 21.35 -2.59 25.72
N ALA A 20 21.66 -3.29 24.63
CA ALA A 20 22.74 -2.93 23.72
C ALA A 20 22.48 -1.56 23.06
N VAL A 21 21.24 -1.30 22.65
CA VAL A 21 20.84 -0.02 22.05
C VAL A 21 20.93 1.13 23.06
N ALA A 22 20.39 0.96 24.27
CA ALA A 22 20.48 1.97 25.32
C ALA A 22 21.95 2.28 25.68
N SER A 23 22.79 1.25 25.80
CA SER A 23 24.23 1.42 26.06
C SER A 23 24.93 2.20 24.94
N ALA A 24 24.58 1.95 23.67
CA ALA A 24 25.11 2.68 22.53
C ALA A 24 24.65 4.16 22.51
N LEU A 25 23.40 4.44 22.92
CA LEU A 25 22.88 5.81 23.04
C LEU A 25 23.54 6.58 24.20
N ALA A 26 23.74 5.94 25.35
CA ALA A 26 24.44 6.52 26.49
C ALA A 26 25.92 6.83 26.19
N GLY A 27 26.54 6.03 25.31
CA GLY A 27 27.93 6.20 24.89
C GLY A 27 28.18 7.39 23.95
N ILE A 28 27.14 8.07 23.46
CA ILE A 28 27.26 9.21 22.54
C ILE A 28 26.77 10.49 23.21
N SER A 29 27.63 11.49 23.27
CA SER A 29 27.29 12.83 23.75
C SER A 29 26.88 13.76 22.61
N ILE A 30 25.90 14.63 22.87
CA ILE A 30 25.46 15.71 22.02
C ILE A 30 25.64 17.05 22.74
N THR A 31 26.15 18.05 22.01
CA THR A 31 26.12 19.46 22.41
C THR A 31 24.83 20.07 21.88
N PRO A 32 23.86 20.43 22.75
CA PRO A 32 22.65 21.11 22.32
C PRO A 32 23.00 22.48 21.74
N ASP A 33 22.28 22.89 20.70
CA ASP A 33 22.41 24.24 20.15
C ASP A 33 22.08 25.28 21.23
N ALA A 34 22.86 26.37 21.32
CA ALA A 34 22.72 27.41 22.33
C ALA A 34 21.32 28.06 22.33
N ASP A 35 20.69 28.14 21.16
CA ASP A 35 19.36 28.72 20.99
C ASP A 35 18.23 27.67 21.14
N SER A 36 18.56 26.40 21.36
CA SER A 36 17.57 25.33 21.52
C SER A 36 16.73 25.51 22.78
N SER A 37 15.49 24.99 22.74
CA SER A 37 14.64 24.90 23.93
C SER A 37 15.30 24.09 25.04
N TYR A 38 16.12 23.10 24.69
CA TYR A 38 16.91 22.33 25.63
C TYR A 38 17.88 23.22 26.40
N ALA A 39 18.72 23.99 25.68
CA ALA A 39 19.69 24.91 26.27
C ALA A 39 19.00 25.96 27.15
N ARG A 40 17.87 26.51 26.71
CA ARG A 40 17.08 27.50 27.47
C ARG A 40 16.46 26.97 28.77
N HIS A 41 16.21 25.67 28.88
CA HIS A 41 15.72 25.04 30.12
C HIS A 41 16.82 24.37 30.94
N SER A 42 18.01 24.13 30.38
CA SER A 42 19.17 23.55 31.07
C SER A 42 20.12 24.58 31.66
N VAL A 43 19.86 25.88 31.50
CA VAL A 43 20.65 27.01 32.07
C VAL A 43 20.87 26.89 33.59
N ALA A 44 20.12 26.04 34.30
CA ALA A 44 20.30 25.80 35.72
C ALA A 44 21.46 24.84 36.10
N ARG A 45 22.23 24.26 35.15
CA ARG A 45 23.21 23.19 35.47
C ARG A 45 24.62 23.27 34.84
N ASP A 46 24.96 24.29 34.04
CA ASP A 46 26.28 24.37 33.35
C ASP A 46 26.66 23.10 32.53
N GLU A 47 25.67 22.30 32.10
CA GLU A 47 25.90 21.10 31.29
C GLU A 47 26.13 21.48 29.82
N THR A 48 27.39 21.47 29.36
CA THR A 48 27.76 21.79 27.96
C THR A 48 27.56 20.61 26.98
N CYS A 49 27.44 19.39 27.50
CA CYS A 49 27.16 18.17 26.74
C CYS A 49 26.17 17.29 27.52
N VAL A 50 25.29 16.59 26.81
CA VAL A 50 24.40 15.56 27.38
C VAL A 50 24.51 14.27 26.58
N ASP A 51 24.36 13.11 27.21
CA ASP A 51 24.22 11.86 26.47
C ASP A 51 22.91 11.83 25.66
N LEU A 52 22.96 11.13 24.52
CA LEU A 52 21.88 11.10 23.53
C LEU A 52 20.62 10.42 24.10
N GLU A 53 20.78 9.46 25.02
CA GLU A 53 19.69 8.81 25.73
C GLU A 53 18.87 9.83 26.55
N ARG A 54 19.52 10.61 27.42
CA ARG A 54 18.88 11.67 28.20
C ARG A 54 18.28 12.75 27.33
N PHE A 55 18.96 13.10 26.23
CA PHE A 55 18.44 14.08 25.28
C PHE A 55 17.08 13.64 24.70
N LEU A 56 16.97 12.37 24.29
CA LEU A 56 15.74 11.78 23.76
C LEU A 56 14.62 11.75 24.81
N LEU A 57 14.93 11.21 26.00
CA LEU A 57 13.95 11.09 27.10
C LEU A 57 13.41 12.45 27.54
N LYS A 58 14.25 13.49 27.60
CA LYS A 58 13.83 14.84 27.98
C LYS A 58 12.90 15.49 26.94
N HIS A 59 12.95 15.06 25.68
CA HIS A 59 12.01 15.48 24.65
C HIS A 59 10.81 14.54 24.50
N GLY A 60 10.61 13.61 25.43
CA GLY A 60 9.52 12.64 25.40
C GLY A 60 9.63 11.61 24.27
N ILE A 61 10.81 11.48 23.65
CA ILE A 61 11.05 10.51 22.59
C ILE A 61 11.30 9.14 23.22
N THR A 62 10.52 8.14 22.80
CA THR A 62 10.69 6.77 23.27
C THR A 62 12.01 6.22 22.76
N LEU A 63 12.82 5.62 23.64
CA LEU A 63 14.11 5.06 23.26
C LEU A 63 13.91 3.86 22.31
N PRO A 64 14.65 3.80 21.19
CA PRO A 64 14.69 2.65 20.32
C PRO A 64 15.10 1.37 21.06
N ARG A 65 14.47 0.25 20.72
CA ARG A 65 14.73 -1.07 21.34
C ARG A 65 15.50 -2.03 20.44
N SER A 66 15.70 -1.65 19.18
CA SER A 66 16.45 -2.43 18.21
C SER A 66 17.29 -1.51 17.33
N ARG A 67 18.29 -2.08 16.65
CA ARG A 67 19.06 -1.36 15.64
C ARG A 67 18.17 -0.79 14.52
N ALA A 68 17.10 -1.49 14.15
CA ALA A 68 16.15 -1.04 13.14
C ALA A 68 15.40 0.22 13.61
N GLU A 69 14.78 0.18 14.80
CA GLU A 69 14.09 1.33 15.38
C GLU A 69 15.02 2.55 15.56
N LEU A 70 16.30 2.31 15.87
CA LEU A 70 17.30 3.37 16.00
C LEU A 70 17.61 4.04 14.66
N LEU A 71 17.71 3.25 13.59
CA LEU A 71 17.90 3.76 12.23
C LEU A 71 16.65 4.46 11.70
N ASP A 72 15.46 3.96 12.02
CA ASP A 72 14.17 4.59 11.68
C ASP A 72 14.04 5.96 12.36
N LEU A 73 14.40 6.05 13.65
CA LEU A 73 14.45 7.33 14.37
C LEU A 73 15.48 8.28 13.77
N ALA A 74 16.66 7.77 13.39
CA ALA A 74 17.68 8.58 12.74
C ALA A 74 17.19 9.14 11.39
N GLN A 75 16.48 8.32 10.60
CA GLN A 75 15.89 8.70 9.33
C GLN A 75 14.76 9.73 9.54
N ALA A 76 13.90 9.55 10.54
CA ALA A 76 12.83 10.50 10.86
C ALA A 76 13.39 11.89 11.25
N VAL A 77 14.47 11.94 12.04
CA VAL A 77 15.15 13.19 12.41
C VAL A 77 15.82 13.83 11.19
N GLU A 78 16.43 13.04 10.31
CA GLU A 78 17.04 13.52 9.07
C GLU A 78 16.00 14.13 8.12
N ILE A 79 14.84 13.47 7.93
CA ILE A 79 13.73 14.02 7.14
C ILE A 79 13.25 15.35 7.73
N ARG A 80 13.01 15.40 9.05
CA ARG A 80 12.59 16.66 9.70
C ARG A 80 13.62 17.77 9.54
N SER A 81 14.91 17.45 9.47
CA SER A 81 15.95 18.46 9.23
C SER A 81 15.93 19.09 7.83
N LEU A 82 15.27 18.44 6.86
CA LEU A 82 15.07 18.98 5.51
C LEU A 82 13.91 19.98 5.43
N GLN A 83 13.07 20.06 6.46
CA GLN A 83 11.92 20.97 6.46
C GLN A 83 12.38 22.43 6.53
N HIS A 84 11.96 23.23 5.55
CA HIS A 84 12.24 24.67 5.54
C HIS A 84 11.49 25.37 6.70
N PRO A 85 12.03 26.43 7.31
CA PRO A 85 11.30 27.26 8.29
C PRO A 85 9.96 27.83 7.82
N TYR A 86 9.70 27.83 6.50
CA TYR A 86 8.48 28.31 5.87
C TYR A 86 7.62 27.15 5.32
N ALA A 87 7.94 25.91 5.73
CA ALA A 87 7.29 24.68 5.31
C ALA A 87 7.10 24.61 3.79
N ASN A 88 5.84 24.56 3.33
CA ASN A 88 5.45 24.45 1.93
C ASN A 88 5.23 25.81 1.22
N TYR A 89 5.72 26.90 1.80
CA TYR A 89 5.61 28.27 1.29
C TYR A 89 4.19 28.83 1.13
N GLY A 90 3.17 28.17 1.69
CA GLY A 90 1.79 28.67 1.62
C GLY A 90 1.42 29.66 2.73
N GLY A 91 2.22 29.74 3.80
CA GLY A 91 1.97 30.61 4.96
C GLY A 91 0.57 30.43 5.52
N GLY A 92 -0.17 31.53 5.68
CA GLY A 92 -1.54 31.51 6.21
C GLY A 92 -2.56 30.68 5.42
N LEU A 93 -2.26 30.32 4.17
CA LEU A 93 -3.10 29.43 3.36
C LEU A 93 -2.84 27.94 3.63
N SER A 94 -1.75 27.63 4.32
CA SER A 94 -1.34 26.27 4.70
C SER A 94 -1.54 25.96 6.18
N TRP A 95 -2.00 26.93 6.98
CA TRP A 95 -2.37 26.69 8.37
C TRP A 95 -3.41 25.57 8.48
N PRO A 96 -3.45 24.83 9.60
CA PRO A 96 -4.47 23.80 9.84
C PRO A 96 -5.89 24.35 9.65
N LEU A 97 -6.13 25.58 10.10
CA LEU A 97 -7.28 26.39 9.74
C LEU A 97 -6.82 27.52 8.80
N PRO A 98 -6.97 27.36 7.46
CA PRO A 98 -6.48 28.33 6.51
C PRO A 98 -7.33 29.62 6.54
N LEU A 99 -6.76 30.70 6.02
CA LEU A 99 -7.47 31.98 5.85
C LEU A 99 -8.83 31.77 5.16
N SER A 100 -9.88 32.35 5.73
CA SER A 100 -11.22 32.38 5.12
C SER A 100 -11.25 33.18 3.82
N VAL A 101 -12.26 32.94 2.98
CA VAL A 101 -12.42 33.67 1.70
C VAL A 101 -12.47 35.18 1.92
N SER A 102 -13.16 35.67 2.96
CA SER A 102 -13.22 37.09 3.28
C SER A 102 -11.83 37.67 3.66
N GLN A 103 -11.04 36.93 4.44
CA GLN A 103 -9.67 37.34 4.78
C GLN A 103 -8.76 37.34 3.54
N GLN A 104 -8.87 36.33 2.68
CA GLN A 104 -8.11 36.27 1.42
C GLN A 104 -8.45 37.46 0.49
N LEU A 105 -9.74 37.79 0.36
CA LEU A 105 -10.19 38.97 -0.39
C LEU A 105 -9.68 40.27 0.24
N SER A 106 -9.65 40.36 1.59
CA SER A 106 -9.10 41.52 2.31
C SER A 106 -7.62 41.75 2.00
N ILE A 107 -6.81 40.67 1.95
CA ILE A 107 -5.40 40.74 1.55
C ILE A 107 -5.27 41.25 0.12
N GLY A 108 -6.07 40.70 -0.80
CA GLY A 108 -6.08 41.17 -2.19
C GLY A 108 -6.46 42.63 -2.33
N THR A 109 -7.40 43.13 -1.51
CA THR A 109 -7.81 44.54 -1.51
C THR A 109 -6.69 45.44 -1.02
N LEU A 110 -5.94 45.05 0.02
CA LEU A 110 -4.80 45.84 0.52
C LEU A 110 -3.73 46.10 -0.55
N LEU A 111 -3.50 45.14 -1.46
CA LEU A 111 -2.57 45.29 -2.59
C LEU A 111 -3.11 46.21 -3.71
N ARG A 112 -4.44 46.35 -3.82
CA ARG A 112 -5.13 47.16 -4.84
C ARG A 112 -5.44 48.58 -4.41
N THR A 113 -5.31 48.90 -3.12
CA THR A 113 -5.61 50.23 -2.57
C THR A 113 -4.35 50.95 -2.12
N HIS A 114 -4.44 52.28 -2.01
CA HIS A 114 -3.40 53.04 -1.34
C HIS A 114 -3.45 52.75 0.17
N SER A 115 -2.40 52.11 0.68
CA SER A 115 -2.32 51.64 2.05
C SER A 115 -1.23 52.41 2.80
N PRO A 116 -1.55 53.15 3.88
CA PRO A 116 -0.56 53.91 4.64
C PRO A 116 0.61 53.04 5.09
N GLY A 117 1.84 53.50 4.85
CA GLY A 117 3.07 52.78 5.22
C GLY A 117 3.54 51.74 4.20
N LEU A 118 2.84 51.53 3.08
CA LEU A 118 3.24 50.59 2.02
C LEU A 118 3.59 51.34 0.71
N SER A 119 4.80 51.90 0.66
CA SER A 119 5.31 52.58 -0.53
C SER A 119 5.32 51.66 -1.76
N GLY A 120 4.82 52.17 -2.89
CA GLY A 120 4.68 51.42 -4.15
C GLY A 120 3.32 50.74 -4.33
N LEU A 121 2.36 50.93 -3.40
CA LEU A 121 0.95 50.53 -3.59
C LEU A 121 0.04 51.76 -3.84
N PRO A 122 -1.01 51.62 -4.68
CA PRO A 122 -1.39 50.41 -5.41
C PRO A 122 -0.43 50.09 -6.58
N LEU A 123 -0.36 48.82 -6.99
CA LEU A 123 0.47 48.41 -8.12
C LEU A 123 -0.02 49.01 -9.45
N THR A 124 0.90 49.46 -10.30
CA THR A 124 0.57 49.91 -11.67
C THR A 124 0.05 48.74 -12.52
N ASP A 125 0.71 47.59 -12.42
CA ASP A 125 0.26 46.33 -13.00
C ASP A 125 -0.25 45.42 -11.87
N GLN A 126 -1.57 45.29 -11.80
CA GLN A 126 -2.24 44.49 -10.78
C GLN A 126 -2.02 42.99 -10.97
N SER A 127 -1.63 42.53 -12.17
CA SER A 127 -1.37 41.11 -12.45
C SER A 127 -0.09 40.60 -11.78
N ALA A 128 0.86 41.48 -11.48
CA ALA A 128 2.12 41.15 -10.83
C ALA A 128 1.97 40.72 -9.36
N GLY A 129 0.88 41.15 -8.70
CA GLY A 129 0.55 40.78 -7.33
C GLY A 129 1.65 41.06 -6.30
N ALA A 130 1.58 40.36 -5.16
CA ALA A 130 2.57 40.52 -4.08
C ALA A 130 3.99 40.06 -4.49
N LEU A 131 4.12 39.06 -5.37
CA LEU A 131 5.44 38.62 -5.82
C LEU A 131 6.16 39.74 -6.60
N GLY A 132 5.49 40.36 -7.58
CA GLY A 132 6.06 41.48 -8.31
C GLY A 132 6.30 42.71 -7.44
N TYR A 133 5.39 42.99 -6.49
CA TYR A 133 5.58 44.07 -5.50
C TYR A 133 6.88 43.91 -4.71
N LEU A 134 7.16 42.70 -4.22
CA LEU A 134 8.36 42.41 -3.42
C LEU A 134 9.61 42.33 -4.29
N ALA A 135 9.54 41.65 -5.44
CA ALA A 135 10.66 41.49 -6.36
C ALA A 135 11.13 42.82 -6.96
N SER A 136 10.24 43.83 -7.09
CA SER A 136 10.63 45.16 -7.56
C SER A 136 11.47 45.97 -6.54
N ALA A 137 11.58 45.53 -5.29
CA ALA A 137 12.40 46.18 -4.25
C ALA A 137 13.68 45.42 -3.90
N VAL A 138 13.88 44.23 -4.46
CA VAL A 138 14.97 43.32 -4.09
C VAL A 138 15.60 42.79 -5.37
N ASP A 139 16.90 42.98 -5.52
CA ASP A 139 17.64 42.36 -6.62
C ASP A 139 17.84 40.87 -6.34
N LEU A 140 17.29 40.01 -7.21
CA LEU A 140 17.41 38.56 -7.12
C LEU A 140 18.29 38.06 -8.26
N SER A 141 19.46 37.52 -7.92
CA SER A 141 20.36 36.88 -8.88
C SER A 141 19.76 35.60 -9.47
N GLU A 142 20.25 35.17 -10.63
CA GLU A 142 19.80 33.91 -11.26
C GLU A 142 20.04 32.69 -10.34
N ASP A 143 21.14 32.68 -9.58
CA ASP A 143 21.44 31.58 -8.66
C ASP A 143 20.49 31.56 -7.45
N GLU A 144 20.07 32.73 -6.95
CA GLU A 144 19.03 32.82 -5.92
C GLU A 144 17.68 32.35 -6.46
N LEU A 145 17.32 32.68 -7.70
CA LEU A 145 16.08 32.23 -8.33
C LEU A 145 16.04 30.71 -8.56
N LYS A 146 17.19 30.07 -8.75
CA LYS A 146 17.34 28.60 -8.77
C LYS A 146 17.29 27.98 -7.36
N ALA A 147 17.43 28.78 -6.32
CA ALA A 147 17.35 28.38 -4.91
C ALA A 147 16.12 29.01 -4.22
N PRO A 148 14.91 28.52 -4.51
CA PRO A 148 13.64 29.20 -4.17
C PRO A 148 13.49 29.54 -2.69
N GLY A 149 13.99 28.72 -1.76
CA GLY A 149 13.97 29.03 -0.33
C GLY A 149 14.78 30.29 0.02
N LYS A 150 15.98 30.43 -0.54
CA LYS A 150 16.85 31.60 -0.32
C LYS A 150 16.27 32.87 -0.93
N ALA A 151 15.75 32.79 -2.16
CA ALA A 151 15.07 33.92 -2.78
C ALA A 151 13.87 34.38 -1.95
N LEU A 152 13.08 33.42 -1.43
CA LEU A 152 11.91 33.72 -0.62
C LEU A 152 12.28 34.34 0.74
N GLU A 153 13.31 33.83 1.41
CA GLU A 153 13.86 34.44 2.63
C GLU A 153 14.27 35.89 2.41
N LYS A 154 15.01 36.17 1.33
CA LYS A 154 15.44 37.54 0.98
C LYS A 154 14.25 38.48 0.73
N LEU A 155 13.22 38.00 0.04
CA LEU A 155 11.99 38.77 -0.22
C LEU A 155 11.22 39.08 1.06
N ILE A 156 11.03 38.08 1.92
CA ILE A 156 10.26 38.21 3.18
C ILE A 156 11.00 39.08 4.20
N GLN A 157 12.31 38.92 4.31
CA GLN A 157 13.13 39.68 5.27
C GLN A 157 13.42 41.11 4.81
N SER A 158 13.13 41.45 3.54
CA SER A 158 13.26 42.82 3.05
C SER A 158 12.36 43.80 3.84
N PRO A 159 12.72 45.09 3.93
CA PRO A 159 11.87 46.09 4.59
C PRO A 159 10.44 46.12 4.04
N ARG A 160 10.30 45.90 2.72
CA ARG A 160 8.99 45.85 2.04
C ARG A 160 8.21 44.58 2.40
N GLY A 161 8.87 43.43 2.51
CA GLY A 161 8.28 42.19 2.98
C GLY A 161 7.75 42.30 4.41
N GLN A 162 8.58 42.84 5.32
CA GLN A 162 8.20 43.06 6.71
C GLN A 162 7.02 44.02 6.86
N ALA A 163 7.06 45.16 6.15
CA ALA A 163 5.98 46.13 6.17
C ALA A 163 4.66 45.53 5.65
N LEU A 164 4.71 44.78 4.54
CA LEU A 164 3.52 44.13 3.98
C LEU A 164 2.92 43.10 4.96
N GLY A 165 3.74 42.23 5.54
CA GLY A 165 3.27 41.22 6.49
C GLY A 165 2.68 41.84 7.76
N GLN A 166 3.29 42.91 8.28
CA GLN A 166 2.75 43.66 9.43
C GLN A 166 1.43 44.34 9.10
N ALA A 167 1.29 44.94 7.93
CA ALA A 167 0.05 45.58 7.50
C ALA A 167 -1.09 44.57 7.36
N ILE A 168 -0.82 43.40 6.76
CA ILE A 168 -1.80 42.31 6.67
C ILE A 168 -2.17 41.79 8.07
N GLN A 169 -1.19 41.55 8.93
CA GLN A 169 -1.43 41.12 10.30
C GLN A 169 -2.34 42.10 11.05
N GLN A 170 -2.08 43.40 10.95
CA GLN A 170 -2.90 44.44 11.58
C GLN A 170 -4.32 44.47 11.01
N GLN A 171 -4.46 44.43 9.68
CA GLN A 171 -5.76 44.43 9.02
C GLN A 171 -6.62 43.24 9.42
N LEU A 172 -6.01 42.06 9.53
CA LEU A 172 -6.67 40.83 9.95
C LEU A 172 -6.75 40.65 11.47
N LYS A 173 -6.20 41.58 12.24
CA LYS A 173 -6.08 41.50 13.72
C LYS A 173 -5.38 40.22 14.19
N GLY A 174 -4.45 39.72 13.37
CA GLY A 174 -3.74 38.47 13.59
C GLY A 174 -2.87 38.48 14.85
N ILE A 175 -2.72 37.34 15.49
CA ILE A 175 -1.80 37.16 16.61
C ILE A 175 -0.34 37.35 16.16
N ALA A 176 0.45 38.06 16.98
CA ALA A 176 1.87 38.26 16.75
C ALA A 176 2.68 37.07 17.27
N THR A 177 3.36 36.39 16.37
CA THR A 177 4.30 35.30 16.64
C THR A 177 5.57 35.46 15.79
N PRO A 178 6.68 34.81 16.15
CA PRO A 178 7.92 34.79 15.36
C PRO A 178 7.73 34.62 13.84
N ASN A 179 6.77 33.79 13.40
CA ASN A 179 6.56 33.48 11.98
C ASN A 179 5.36 34.21 11.35
N SER A 180 4.49 34.83 12.15
CA SER A 180 3.22 35.39 11.68
C SER A 180 3.34 36.39 10.51
N VAL A 181 4.34 37.28 10.52
CA VAL A 181 4.59 38.23 9.43
C VAL A 181 4.93 37.50 8.14
N SER A 182 5.85 36.53 8.20
CA SER A 182 6.24 35.69 7.07
C SER A 182 5.05 34.90 6.51
N ASP A 183 4.22 34.32 7.37
CA ASP A 183 3.03 33.57 6.97
C ASP A 183 2.03 34.42 6.16
N TYR A 184 1.83 35.68 6.55
CA TYR A 184 0.95 36.58 5.81
C TYR A 184 1.54 37.00 4.47
N VAL A 185 2.86 37.22 4.38
CA VAL A 185 3.53 37.55 3.11
C VAL A 185 3.45 36.36 2.14
N LEU A 186 3.72 35.15 2.62
CA LEU A 186 3.60 33.91 1.85
C LEU A 186 2.18 33.70 1.32
N ALA A 187 1.17 33.96 2.15
CA ALA A 187 -0.22 33.94 1.74
C ALA A 187 -0.50 34.98 0.64
N ALA A 188 -0.01 36.22 0.80
CA ALA A 188 -0.19 37.27 -0.19
C ALA A 188 0.46 36.93 -1.54
N ILE A 189 1.65 36.33 -1.54
CA ILE A 189 2.34 35.87 -2.76
C ILE A 189 1.48 34.83 -3.48
N ASN A 190 1.02 33.79 -2.76
CA ASN A 190 0.20 32.75 -3.35
C ASN A 190 -1.16 33.26 -3.87
N LEU A 191 -1.80 34.20 -3.17
CA LEU A 191 -3.06 34.82 -3.62
C LEU A 191 -2.88 35.74 -4.82
N GLY A 192 -1.72 36.39 -4.94
CA GLY A 192 -1.37 37.19 -6.11
C GLY A 192 -1.09 36.34 -7.35
N LEU A 193 -0.44 35.18 -7.17
CA LEU A 193 -0.16 34.23 -8.25
C LEU A 193 -1.40 33.44 -8.69
N ASP A 194 -2.33 33.16 -7.78
CA ASP A 194 -3.52 32.33 -8.03
C ASP A 194 -4.81 32.93 -7.44
N PRO A 195 -5.20 34.15 -7.88
CA PRO A 195 -6.42 34.80 -7.41
C PRO A 195 -7.70 34.05 -7.83
N GLU A 196 -7.65 33.29 -8.92
CA GLU A 196 -8.78 32.50 -9.42
C GLU A 196 -9.23 31.44 -8.39
N SER A 197 -8.28 30.88 -7.62
CA SER A 197 -8.57 29.88 -6.58
C SER A 197 -9.37 30.40 -5.39
N ILE A 198 -9.54 31.71 -5.23
CA ILE A 198 -10.29 32.31 -4.11
C ILE A 198 -11.78 31.98 -4.25
N ASN A 199 -12.33 32.15 -5.46
CA ASN A 199 -13.76 32.04 -5.72
C ASN A 199 -14.13 30.76 -6.49
N GLN A 200 -13.20 30.21 -7.27
CA GLN A 200 -13.45 29.02 -8.09
C GLN A 200 -12.30 28.02 -7.96
N PRO A 201 -12.03 27.47 -6.77
CA PRO A 201 -11.03 26.43 -6.62
C PRO A 201 -11.42 25.20 -7.44
N ARG A 202 -10.52 24.73 -8.30
CA ARG A 202 -10.70 23.52 -9.11
C ARG A 202 -9.55 22.55 -8.87
N ARG A 203 -9.86 21.26 -8.84
CA ARG A 203 -8.84 20.20 -8.73
C ARG A 203 -7.83 20.34 -9.86
N ASN A 204 -6.57 20.07 -9.56
CA ASN A 204 -5.45 20.14 -10.50
C ASN A 204 -5.25 21.49 -11.19
N THR A 205 -5.91 22.55 -10.73
CA THR A 205 -5.80 23.87 -11.34
C THR A 205 -5.02 24.82 -10.45
N VAL A 206 -4.03 25.53 -11.02
CA VAL A 206 -3.27 26.59 -10.34
C VAL A 206 -3.14 27.79 -11.27
N ALA A 207 -3.50 28.99 -10.82
CA ALA A 207 -3.40 30.22 -11.62
C ALA A 207 -4.12 30.15 -12.98
N GLY A 208 -5.23 29.39 -13.03
CA GLY A 208 -5.99 29.09 -14.25
C GLY A 208 -5.38 28.01 -15.17
N PHE A 209 -4.29 27.37 -14.76
CA PHE A 209 -3.63 26.30 -15.51
C PHE A 209 -4.04 24.91 -14.97
N ASP A 210 -4.58 24.05 -15.83
CA ASP A 210 -4.97 22.68 -15.48
C ASP A 210 -3.77 21.72 -15.65
N LEU A 211 -3.18 21.31 -14.52
CA LEU A 211 -2.09 20.31 -14.44
C LEU A 211 -2.51 18.93 -14.97
N ALA A 212 -3.81 18.65 -15.03
CA ALA A 212 -4.40 17.39 -15.47
C ALA A 212 -5.00 17.45 -16.88
N GLN A 213 -4.75 18.51 -17.65
CA GLN A 213 -5.28 18.63 -19.00
C GLN A 213 -4.80 17.51 -19.93
N GLU A 214 -5.61 17.15 -20.91
CA GLU A 214 -5.40 15.95 -21.75
C GLU A 214 -4.06 15.96 -22.49
N GLN A 215 -3.56 17.15 -22.86
CA GLN A 215 -2.28 17.33 -23.54
C GLN A 215 -1.08 16.96 -22.65
N HIS A 216 -1.29 16.82 -21.34
CA HIS A 216 -0.26 16.45 -20.37
C HIS A 216 -0.22 14.94 -20.07
N TRP A 217 -1.24 14.17 -20.45
CA TRP A 217 -1.24 12.74 -20.23
C TRP A 217 -0.13 12.06 -21.03
N GLY A 218 0.66 11.23 -20.37
CA GLY A 218 1.86 10.62 -20.96
C GLY A 218 3.06 11.57 -21.07
N LYS A 219 3.01 12.79 -20.49
CA LYS A 219 4.15 13.72 -20.41
C LYS A 219 4.88 13.60 -19.07
N SER A 220 6.16 13.94 -19.06
CA SER A 220 6.94 14.01 -17.82
C SER A 220 6.53 15.21 -16.95
N PRO A 221 6.62 15.10 -15.61
CA PRO A 221 6.33 16.21 -14.69
C PRO A 221 7.13 17.47 -15.01
N ALA A 222 8.40 17.33 -15.37
CA ALA A 222 9.25 18.46 -15.77
C ALA A 222 8.68 19.24 -16.98
N SER A 223 8.11 18.54 -17.96
CA SER A 223 7.44 19.19 -19.10
C SER A 223 6.23 20.01 -18.66
N ILE A 224 5.49 19.56 -17.65
CA ILE A 224 4.30 20.23 -17.12
C ILE A 224 4.69 21.46 -16.30
N VAL A 225 5.75 21.37 -15.48
CA VAL A 225 6.31 22.52 -14.74
C VAL A 225 6.79 23.61 -15.69
N ASN A 226 7.45 23.25 -16.79
CA ASN A 226 7.87 24.20 -17.82
C ASN A 226 6.66 24.87 -18.51
N ALA A 227 5.60 24.11 -18.78
CA ALA A 227 4.36 24.64 -19.35
C ALA A 227 3.67 25.62 -18.38
N LEU A 228 3.61 25.30 -17.08
CA LEU A 228 3.10 26.21 -16.06
C LEU A 228 3.93 27.49 -15.95
N SER A 229 5.26 27.38 -15.95
CA SER A 229 6.16 28.54 -15.90
C SER A 229 5.90 29.48 -17.08
N ASN A 230 5.77 28.92 -18.30
CA ASN A 230 5.41 29.69 -19.48
C ASN A 230 4.02 30.33 -19.38
N HIS A 231 3.03 29.62 -18.82
CA HIS A 231 1.69 30.16 -18.59
C HIS A 231 1.69 31.36 -17.63
N LEU A 232 2.43 31.29 -16.52
CA LEU A 232 2.56 32.40 -15.58
C LEU A 232 3.20 33.64 -16.22
N ARG A 233 4.23 33.44 -17.07
CA ARG A 233 4.84 34.52 -17.84
C ARG A 233 3.88 35.15 -18.83
N LEU A 234 3.16 34.33 -19.61
CA LEU A 234 2.24 34.80 -20.65
C LEU A 234 0.98 35.48 -20.06
N SER A 235 0.59 35.11 -18.85
CA SER A 235 -0.55 35.72 -18.14
C SER A 235 -0.19 36.98 -17.33
N GLY A 236 1.07 37.44 -17.39
CA GLY A 236 1.53 38.65 -16.67
C GLY A 236 1.79 38.44 -15.17
N LYS A 237 1.49 37.26 -14.63
CA LYS A 237 1.65 36.93 -13.21
C LYS A 237 3.11 36.92 -12.74
N THR A 238 4.04 36.72 -13.68
CA THR A 238 5.49 36.72 -13.43
C THR A 238 6.24 37.35 -14.58
N THR A 239 7.42 37.90 -14.31
CA THR A 239 8.39 38.26 -15.36
C THR A 239 9.04 37.01 -15.95
N ALA A 240 9.77 37.14 -17.06
CA ALA A 240 10.53 36.03 -17.62
C ALA A 240 11.54 35.43 -16.61
N ALA A 241 12.20 36.27 -15.81
CA ALA A 241 13.15 35.83 -14.79
C ALA A 241 12.48 35.10 -13.61
N THR A 242 11.27 35.51 -13.22
CA THR A 242 10.58 34.96 -12.04
C THR A 242 9.61 33.83 -12.35
N ALA A 243 9.43 33.46 -13.63
CA ALA A 243 8.45 32.47 -14.07
C ALA A 243 8.64 31.09 -13.41
N GLY A 244 9.87 30.55 -13.44
CA GLY A 244 10.19 29.28 -12.79
C GLY A 244 10.04 29.35 -11.27
N PHE A 245 10.42 30.47 -10.66
CA PHE A 245 10.26 30.71 -9.22
C PHE A 245 8.78 30.75 -8.81
N GLY A 246 7.93 31.48 -9.55
CA GLY A 246 6.49 31.53 -9.31
C GLY A 246 5.81 30.17 -9.47
N ALA A 247 6.20 29.38 -10.48
CA ALA A 247 5.73 28.01 -10.64
C ALA A 247 6.11 27.13 -9.45
N HIS A 248 7.36 27.24 -8.97
CA HIS A 248 7.81 26.53 -7.77
C HIS A 248 6.98 26.89 -6.53
N LEU A 249 6.73 28.18 -6.27
CA LEU A 249 5.95 28.61 -5.11
C LEU A 249 4.50 28.09 -5.13
N LEU A 250 3.85 28.10 -6.30
CA LEU A 250 2.49 27.53 -6.43
C LEU A 250 2.46 26.02 -6.21
N LEU A 251 3.40 25.30 -6.83
CA LEU A 251 3.47 23.84 -6.76
C LEU A 251 3.87 23.35 -5.37
N ALA A 252 4.74 24.07 -4.64
CA ALA A 252 5.17 23.68 -3.30
C ALA A 252 3.98 23.52 -2.34
N ARG A 253 2.97 24.39 -2.47
CA ARG A 253 1.75 24.34 -1.67
C ARG A 253 0.71 23.34 -2.20
N ILE A 254 0.50 23.30 -3.52
CA ILE A 254 -0.66 22.64 -4.14
C ILE A 254 -0.34 21.24 -4.68
N ALA A 255 0.83 21.06 -5.28
CA ALA A 255 1.20 19.83 -5.97
C ALA A 255 2.70 19.55 -5.83
N PRO A 256 3.20 19.32 -4.60
CA PRO A 256 4.62 19.19 -4.32
C PRO A 256 5.27 17.98 -5.01
N GLN A 257 4.47 17.01 -5.48
CA GLN A 257 4.94 15.89 -6.30
C GLN A 257 5.64 16.33 -7.59
N PHE A 258 5.33 17.52 -8.12
CA PHE A 258 5.99 18.05 -9.32
C PHE A 258 7.37 18.66 -9.04
N LEU A 259 7.72 18.86 -7.76
CA LEU A 259 8.96 19.51 -7.33
C LEU A 259 9.97 18.56 -6.71
N VAL A 260 9.62 17.28 -6.56
CA VAL A 260 10.55 16.23 -6.11
C VAL A 260 11.72 16.17 -7.09
N LYS A 261 12.92 15.97 -6.56
CA LYS A 261 14.16 15.92 -7.34
C LYS A 261 14.29 14.57 -8.04
N ASP A 262 15.01 14.55 -9.16
CA ASP A 262 15.40 13.32 -9.87
C ASP A 262 14.22 12.39 -10.26
N ILE A 263 13.08 12.98 -10.65
CA ILE A 263 11.94 12.20 -11.15
C ILE A 263 12.31 11.52 -12.48
N PRO A 264 12.18 10.18 -12.59
CA PRO A 264 12.48 9.45 -13.81
C PRO A 264 11.64 9.93 -15.00
N ALA A 265 12.23 10.02 -16.19
CA ALA A 265 11.55 10.51 -17.39
C ALA A 265 10.39 9.61 -17.85
N ASN A 266 10.43 8.32 -17.52
CA ASN A 266 9.38 7.34 -17.78
C ASN A 266 8.23 7.39 -16.75
N LEU A 267 8.36 8.17 -15.67
CA LEU A 267 7.25 8.44 -14.77
C LEU A 267 6.36 9.53 -15.39
N THR A 268 5.35 9.13 -16.15
CA THR A 268 4.49 10.06 -16.89
C THR A 268 3.16 10.34 -16.19
N TYR A 269 2.64 11.56 -16.37
CA TYR A 269 1.35 11.97 -15.79
C TYR A 269 0.21 11.08 -16.30
N GLY A 270 -0.68 10.67 -15.39
CA GLY A 270 -1.79 9.75 -15.66
C GLY A 270 -1.41 8.28 -15.66
N SER A 271 -0.12 7.93 -15.52
CA SER A 271 0.29 6.55 -15.33
C SER A 271 -0.03 6.06 -13.91
N GLN A 272 -0.13 4.74 -13.74
CA GLN A 272 -0.35 4.14 -12.42
C GLN A 272 0.85 4.36 -11.47
N ALA A 273 2.07 4.37 -12.01
CA ALA A 273 3.28 4.69 -11.26
C ALA A 273 3.27 6.14 -10.77
N TRP A 274 2.76 7.08 -11.58
CA TRP A 274 2.57 8.48 -11.18
C TRP A 274 1.52 8.62 -10.07
N ALA A 275 0.37 7.96 -10.21
CA ALA A 275 -0.64 7.91 -9.15
C ALA A 275 -0.07 7.37 -7.83
N SER A 276 0.74 6.31 -7.94
CA SER A 276 1.42 5.72 -6.80
C SER A 276 2.39 6.70 -6.13
N PHE A 277 3.21 7.36 -6.94
CA PHE A 277 4.15 8.38 -6.49
C PHE A 277 3.45 9.59 -5.84
N GLN A 278 2.30 10.04 -6.36
CA GLN A 278 1.50 11.09 -5.75
C GLN A 278 1.06 10.73 -4.32
N LEU A 279 0.62 9.50 -4.10
CA LEU A 279 0.22 9.02 -2.77
C LEU A 279 1.43 8.91 -1.84
N ALA A 280 2.58 8.45 -2.33
CA ALA A 280 3.83 8.42 -1.56
C ALA A 280 4.25 9.83 -1.09
N VAL A 281 4.20 10.82 -1.99
CA VAL A 281 4.43 12.23 -1.66
C VAL A 281 3.42 12.73 -0.63
N ALA A 282 2.13 12.48 -0.85
CA ALA A 282 1.07 12.89 0.07
C ALA A 282 1.25 12.32 1.48
N LYS A 283 1.70 11.05 1.58
CA LYS A 283 1.99 10.38 2.84
C LYS A 283 3.09 11.07 3.65
N ILE A 284 4.16 11.48 2.97
CA ILE A 284 5.28 12.18 3.61
C ILE A 284 4.86 13.61 3.99
N GLU A 285 4.18 14.31 3.08
CA GLU A 285 3.67 15.67 3.29
C GLU A 285 2.61 15.76 4.41
N ALA A 286 1.87 14.67 4.68
CA ALA A 286 0.94 14.60 5.80
C ALA A 286 1.66 14.70 7.16
N GLY A 287 2.84 14.10 7.28
CA GLY A 287 3.63 14.09 8.51
C GLY A 287 4.61 15.27 8.64
N THR A 288 5.26 15.67 7.54
CA THR A 288 6.24 16.77 7.52
C THR A 288 6.01 17.67 6.29
N PRO A 289 5.03 18.61 6.34
CA PRO A 289 4.69 19.44 5.19
C PRO A 289 5.87 20.27 4.67
N GLY A 290 6.04 20.31 3.34
CA GLY A 290 7.04 21.07 2.61
C GLY A 290 8.39 20.37 2.47
N VAL A 291 8.52 19.11 2.88
CA VAL A 291 9.81 18.39 2.85
C VAL A 291 10.06 17.72 1.50
N THR A 292 9.02 17.26 0.78
CA THR A 292 9.22 16.44 -0.41
C THR A 292 9.90 17.16 -1.58
N PRO A 293 9.77 18.49 -1.78
CA PRO A 293 10.58 19.21 -2.77
C PRO A 293 12.08 19.15 -2.52
N GLN A 294 12.52 18.81 -1.29
CA GLN A 294 13.93 18.66 -0.96
C GLN A 294 14.47 17.24 -1.19
N MET A 295 13.59 16.27 -1.45
CA MET A 295 13.91 14.86 -1.56
C MET A 295 14.00 14.42 -3.02
N SER A 296 14.80 13.39 -3.29
CA SER A 296 14.81 12.71 -4.58
C SER A 296 13.68 11.68 -4.69
N TYR A 297 13.31 11.31 -5.92
CA TYR A 297 12.33 10.26 -6.20
C TYR A 297 12.61 8.97 -5.40
N ALA A 298 13.85 8.50 -5.40
CA ALA A 298 14.26 7.28 -4.69
C ALA A 298 14.06 7.40 -3.16
N GLN A 299 14.35 8.58 -2.59
CA GLN A 299 14.12 8.85 -1.18
C GLN A 299 12.63 8.81 -0.83
N ILE A 300 11.78 9.44 -1.64
CA ILE A 300 10.32 9.43 -1.46
C ILE A 300 9.80 7.99 -1.43
N MET A 301 10.16 7.19 -2.43
CA MET A 301 9.65 5.82 -2.53
C MET A 301 10.15 4.94 -1.39
N SER A 302 11.42 5.09 -0.98
CA SER A 302 11.98 4.35 0.15
C SER A 302 11.25 4.69 1.47
N ILE A 303 11.03 5.97 1.75
CA ILE A 303 10.42 6.43 3.01
C ILE A 303 8.92 6.16 3.06
N ALA A 304 8.22 6.26 1.93
CA ALA A 304 6.78 6.00 1.86
C ALA A 304 6.43 4.54 2.27
N HIS A 305 7.37 3.59 2.10
CA HIS A 305 7.21 2.20 2.53
C HIS A 305 7.35 1.99 4.03
N THR A 306 8.13 2.82 4.73
CA THR A 306 8.39 2.66 6.17
C THR A 306 7.53 3.56 7.03
N THR A 307 7.11 4.73 6.51
CA THR A 307 6.27 5.66 7.25
C THR A 307 4.86 5.11 7.46
N GLN A 308 4.30 5.31 8.66
CA GLN A 308 2.92 4.93 9.01
C GLN A 308 1.94 6.10 8.91
N ALA A 309 2.36 7.24 8.38
CA ALA A 309 1.49 8.41 8.23
C ALA A 309 0.27 8.07 7.35
N PRO A 310 -0.95 8.42 7.77
CA PRO A 310 -2.15 8.18 6.96
C PRO A 310 -2.23 9.16 5.79
N VAL A 311 -2.73 8.69 4.64
CA VAL A 311 -3.08 9.55 3.50
C VAL A 311 -4.57 9.81 3.55
N ASP A 312 -4.97 11.08 3.41
CA ASP A 312 -6.37 11.51 3.37
C ASP A 312 -7.17 10.79 2.25
N ASP A 313 -8.33 10.21 2.58
CA ASP A 313 -9.22 9.50 1.65
C ASP A 313 -9.63 10.37 0.45
N ALA A 314 -9.75 11.69 0.64
CA ALA A 314 -10.04 12.62 -0.44
C ALA A 314 -8.87 12.73 -1.43
N ILE A 315 -7.63 12.67 -0.94
CA ILE A 315 -6.42 12.64 -1.80
C ILE A 315 -6.36 11.31 -2.55
N GLN A 316 -6.64 10.19 -1.88
CA GLN A 316 -6.67 8.87 -2.51
C GLN A 316 -7.69 8.81 -3.65
N THR A 317 -8.90 9.30 -3.38
CA THR A 317 -10.00 9.36 -4.36
C THR A 317 -9.65 10.28 -5.53
N ALA A 318 -9.10 11.46 -5.26
CA ALA A 318 -8.67 12.40 -6.30
C ALA A 318 -7.63 11.79 -7.23
N VAL A 319 -6.59 11.16 -6.68
CA VAL A 319 -5.54 10.49 -7.46
C VAL A 319 -6.11 9.35 -8.30
N LEU A 320 -7.04 8.57 -7.73
CA LEU A 320 -7.71 7.49 -8.44
C LEU A 320 -8.54 8.01 -9.63
N ILE A 321 -9.31 9.08 -9.43
CA ILE A 321 -10.10 9.72 -10.49
C ILE A 321 -9.18 10.26 -11.60
N ASP A 322 -8.09 10.95 -11.24
CA ASP A 322 -7.14 11.48 -12.21
C ASP A 322 -6.55 10.39 -13.11
N TRP A 323 -6.15 9.28 -12.49
CA TRP A 323 -5.68 8.10 -13.22
C TRP A 323 -6.79 7.50 -14.09
N ALA A 324 -8.01 7.34 -13.57
CA ALA A 324 -9.11 6.70 -14.28
C ALA A 324 -9.57 7.52 -15.50
N VAL A 325 -9.61 8.85 -15.38
CA VAL A 325 -9.90 9.76 -16.49
C VAL A 325 -8.80 9.69 -17.55
N ALA A 326 -7.53 9.77 -17.15
CA ALA A 326 -6.41 9.70 -18.10
C ALA A 326 -6.35 8.37 -18.87
N ASN A 327 -6.86 7.29 -18.29
CA ASN A 327 -6.87 5.94 -18.88
C ASN A 327 -8.21 5.54 -19.53
N GLY A 328 -9.17 6.47 -19.66
CA GLY A 328 -10.45 6.21 -20.34
C GLY A 328 -11.41 5.30 -19.59
N ILE A 329 -11.20 5.14 -18.28
CA ILE A 329 -12.07 4.35 -17.40
C ILE A 329 -13.29 5.17 -17.00
N LEU A 330 -13.08 6.46 -16.71
CA LEU A 330 -14.11 7.44 -16.40
C LEU A 330 -14.07 8.61 -17.39
N ASP A 331 -15.23 9.22 -17.64
CA ASP A 331 -15.32 10.49 -18.37
C ASP A 331 -14.93 11.66 -17.45
N LYS A 332 -14.30 12.69 -18.01
CA LYS A 332 -13.96 13.90 -17.26
C LYS A 332 -15.23 14.67 -16.89
N LYS A 333 -15.52 14.74 -15.59
CA LYS A 333 -16.64 15.48 -14.99
C LYS A 333 -16.15 16.43 -13.89
N HIS A 334 -17.03 17.35 -13.48
CA HIS A 334 -16.83 18.10 -12.24
C HIS A 334 -16.83 17.11 -11.08
N ASP A 335 -15.91 17.32 -10.13
CA ASP A 335 -15.70 16.47 -8.95
C ASP A 335 -17.01 16.02 -8.29
N SER A 336 -17.94 16.93 -7.98
CA SER A 336 -19.25 16.63 -7.36
C SER A 336 -20.20 15.72 -8.15
N LEU A 337 -19.83 15.32 -9.37
CA LEU A 337 -20.64 14.51 -10.26
C LEU A 337 -20.15 13.06 -10.38
N TYR A 338 -19.02 12.68 -9.78
CA TYR A 338 -18.58 11.28 -9.76
C TYR A 338 -19.37 10.50 -8.70
N SER A 339 -20.03 9.43 -9.12
CA SER A 339 -20.75 8.53 -8.20
C SER A 339 -19.80 7.56 -7.48
N SER A 340 -20.22 7.02 -6.34
CA SER A 340 -19.46 5.97 -5.63
C SER A 340 -19.20 4.74 -6.52
N ASP A 341 -20.14 4.36 -7.39
CA ASP A 341 -20.00 3.25 -8.33
C ASP A 341 -18.89 3.50 -9.37
N GLU A 342 -18.74 4.75 -9.82
CA GLU A 342 -17.66 5.15 -10.73
C GLU A 342 -16.30 5.08 -10.03
N ILE A 343 -16.23 5.52 -8.77
CA ILE A 343 -15.00 5.46 -7.97
C ILE A 343 -14.61 4.01 -7.69
N GLU A 344 -15.55 3.13 -7.34
CA GLU A 344 -15.26 1.71 -7.10
C GLU A 344 -14.88 0.96 -8.38
N ARG A 345 -15.43 1.35 -9.53
CA ARG A 345 -14.98 0.84 -10.83
C ARG A 345 -13.54 1.26 -11.13
N ALA A 346 -13.23 2.54 -10.96
CA ALA A 346 -11.86 3.03 -11.10
C ALA A 346 -10.90 2.27 -10.18
N ARG A 347 -11.30 2.03 -8.93
CA ARG A 347 -10.51 1.29 -7.94
C ARG A 347 -10.25 -0.15 -8.36
N THR A 348 -11.29 -0.83 -8.83
CA THR A 348 -11.21 -2.20 -9.34
C THR A 348 -10.23 -2.30 -10.50
N ASP A 349 -10.36 -1.41 -11.49
CA ASP A 349 -9.49 -1.37 -12.67
C ASP A 349 -8.04 -1.04 -12.28
N PHE A 350 -7.85 -0.12 -11.32
CA PHE A 350 -6.52 0.24 -10.81
C PHE A 350 -5.81 -0.97 -10.20
N ASN A 351 -6.50 -1.70 -9.33
CA ASN A 351 -5.93 -2.88 -8.66
C ASN A 351 -5.70 -4.04 -9.61
N GLN A 352 -6.60 -4.24 -10.58
CA GLN A 352 -6.40 -5.25 -11.62
C GLN A 352 -5.13 -4.95 -12.41
N GLN A 353 -4.95 -3.71 -12.89
CA GLN A 353 -3.74 -3.32 -13.60
C GLN A 353 -2.48 -3.48 -12.72
N LEU A 354 -2.56 -3.18 -11.42
CA LEU A 354 -1.46 -3.38 -10.48
C LEU A 354 -1.06 -4.86 -10.38
N GLN A 355 -2.05 -5.75 -10.21
CA GLN A 355 -1.85 -7.17 -10.05
C GLN A 355 -1.31 -7.82 -11.32
N GLU A 356 -1.82 -7.43 -12.50
CA GLU A 356 -1.32 -7.91 -13.79
C GLU A 356 0.16 -7.51 -13.97
N ARG A 357 0.51 -6.25 -13.68
CA ARG A 357 1.92 -5.78 -13.72
C ARG A 357 2.80 -6.53 -12.72
N ALA A 358 2.35 -6.72 -11.48
CA ALA A 358 3.12 -7.46 -10.47
C ALA A 358 3.36 -8.91 -10.90
N THR A 359 2.33 -9.55 -11.46
CA THR A 359 2.41 -10.92 -12.00
C THR A 359 3.40 -10.97 -13.16
N ALA A 360 3.30 -10.02 -14.10
CA ALA A 360 4.22 -9.93 -15.23
C ALA A 360 5.68 -9.74 -14.80
N SER A 361 5.93 -8.92 -13.77
CA SER A 361 7.28 -8.73 -13.22
C SER A 361 7.84 -10.05 -12.65
N SER A 362 7.03 -10.84 -11.94
CA SER A 362 7.43 -12.18 -11.46
C SER A 362 7.66 -13.18 -12.61
N GLN A 363 6.77 -13.17 -13.61
CA GLN A 363 6.88 -14.04 -14.80
C GLN A 363 8.16 -13.77 -15.60
N LEU A 364 8.49 -12.50 -15.85
CA LEU A 364 9.71 -12.09 -16.55
C LEU A 364 11.00 -12.49 -15.81
N ARG A 365 10.95 -12.54 -14.48
CA ARG A 365 12.09 -12.90 -13.63
C ARG A 365 12.19 -14.39 -13.35
N THR A 366 11.30 -15.21 -13.91
CA THR A 366 11.35 -16.67 -13.74
C THR A 366 12.61 -17.20 -14.42
N PRO A 367 13.54 -17.84 -13.69
CA PRO A 367 14.79 -18.33 -14.27
C PRO A 367 14.52 -19.50 -15.22
N LEU A 368 15.27 -19.55 -16.32
CA LEU A 368 15.26 -20.70 -17.21
C LEU A 368 15.78 -21.95 -16.45
N PRO A 369 15.17 -23.13 -16.65
CA PRO A 369 15.68 -24.36 -16.05
C PRO A 369 17.04 -24.71 -16.66
N GLU A 370 17.93 -25.29 -15.86
CA GLU A 370 19.20 -25.83 -16.33
C GLU A 370 19.16 -27.35 -16.30
N LEU A 371 19.27 -27.99 -17.47
CA LEU A 371 19.21 -29.45 -17.59
C LEU A 371 20.25 -30.15 -16.71
N LYS A 372 21.48 -29.60 -16.64
CA LYS A 372 22.56 -30.12 -15.77
C LYS A 372 22.16 -30.13 -14.30
N GLN A 373 21.56 -29.05 -13.79
CA GLN A 373 21.17 -28.96 -12.38
C GLN A 373 20.05 -29.96 -12.05
N ILE A 374 19.07 -30.11 -12.94
CA ILE A 374 17.98 -31.07 -12.79
C ILE A 374 18.52 -32.50 -12.79
N ALA A 375 19.46 -32.81 -13.69
CA ALA A 375 20.08 -34.12 -13.79
C ALA A 375 20.93 -34.45 -12.55
N LEU A 376 21.77 -33.53 -12.08
CA LEU A 376 22.55 -33.70 -10.86
C LEU A 376 21.67 -33.92 -9.63
N ALA A 377 20.62 -33.10 -9.46
CA ALA A 377 19.68 -33.27 -8.35
C ALA A 377 18.97 -34.64 -8.40
N ARG A 378 18.64 -35.12 -9.59
CA ARG A 378 18.05 -36.45 -9.78
C ARG A 378 19.04 -37.57 -9.46
N LEU A 379 20.29 -37.45 -9.89
CA LEU A 379 21.33 -38.43 -9.61
C LEU A 379 21.64 -38.51 -8.11
N GLU A 380 21.75 -37.37 -7.43
CA GLU A 380 21.89 -37.33 -5.97
C GLU A 380 20.70 -37.98 -5.26
N GLN A 381 19.46 -37.74 -5.71
CA GLN A 381 18.27 -38.36 -5.15
C GLN A 381 18.30 -39.89 -5.28
N LEU A 382 18.74 -40.39 -6.44
CA LEU A 382 18.68 -41.82 -6.75
C LEU A 382 19.84 -42.62 -6.17
N PHE A 383 21.03 -42.02 -6.11
CA PHE A 383 22.26 -42.74 -5.79
C PHE A 383 22.96 -42.23 -4.52
N GLY A 384 22.56 -41.08 -3.97
CA GLY A 384 23.18 -40.46 -2.79
C GLY A 384 24.33 -39.50 -3.14
N LYS A 385 24.92 -38.89 -2.11
CA LYS A 385 26.06 -37.96 -2.27
C LYS A 385 27.40 -38.73 -2.31
N GLY A 386 28.41 -38.14 -2.94
CA GLY A 386 29.78 -38.68 -2.97
C GLY A 386 30.10 -39.60 -4.16
N ILE A 387 29.15 -39.77 -5.09
CA ILE A 387 29.38 -40.49 -6.35
C ILE A 387 29.88 -39.50 -7.40
N PRO A 388 30.91 -39.85 -8.20
CA PRO A 388 31.47 -38.96 -9.22
C PRO A 388 30.57 -38.90 -10.47
N PHE A 389 29.42 -38.23 -10.36
CA PHE A 389 28.39 -38.20 -11.41
C PHE A 389 28.84 -37.62 -12.75
N GLU A 390 29.84 -36.74 -12.75
CA GLU A 390 30.37 -36.07 -13.94
C GLU A 390 31.56 -36.81 -14.58
N GLU A 391 32.08 -37.87 -13.94
CA GLU A 391 33.27 -38.57 -14.42
C GLU A 391 32.93 -39.48 -15.62
N LYS A 392 33.54 -39.22 -16.78
CA LYS A 392 33.31 -39.94 -18.04
C LYS A 392 34.01 -41.31 -18.06
N CYS A 393 33.46 -42.27 -17.33
CA CYS A 393 34.03 -43.61 -17.15
C CYS A 393 33.07 -44.76 -17.50
N ILE A 394 31.92 -44.47 -18.14
CA ILE A 394 30.88 -45.43 -18.50
C ILE A 394 30.88 -45.65 -20.02
N GLN A 395 30.70 -46.89 -20.47
CA GLN A 395 30.61 -47.24 -21.88
C GLN A 395 29.36 -48.09 -22.15
N ALA A 396 28.82 -48.02 -23.36
CA ALA A 396 27.73 -48.89 -23.76
C ALA A 396 28.22 -50.34 -23.89
N ASP A 397 27.44 -51.28 -23.37
CA ASP A 397 27.67 -52.71 -23.48
C ASP A 397 26.76 -53.29 -24.55
N TYR A 398 27.36 -53.60 -25.70
CA TYR A 398 26.66 -54.12 -26.87
C TYR A 398 26.94 -55.60 -27.07
N PRO A 399 25.92 -56.43 -27.36
CA PRO A 399 26.17 -57.76 -27.92
C PRO A 399 26.79 -57.63 -29.32
N PHE A 400 27.55 -58.64 -29.75
CA PHE A 400 28.50 -58.62 -30.87
C PHE A 400 27.92 -58.30 -32.29
N ARG A 401 26.66 -57.87 -32.43
CA ARG A 401 25.98 -57.59 -33.72
C ARG A 401 24.98 -56.40 -33.72
N SER A 402 25.07 -55.43 -32.80
CA SER A 402 24.21 -54.23 -32.86
C SER A 402 24.91 -53.04 -33.54
N THR A 403 24.13 -52.13 -34.14
CA THR A 403 24.61 -50.82 -34.60
C THR A 403 25.19 -50.04 -33.42
N ARG A 404 26.49 -49.67 -33.50
CA ARG A 404 27.20 -48.95 -32.44
C ARG A 404 26.81 -47.46 -32.45
N LEU A 405 25.69 -47.13 -31.82
CA LEU A 405 25.17 -45.76 -31.71
C LEU A 405 25.82 -44.93 -30.59
N PHE A 406 26.49 -45.58 -29.63
CA PHE A 406 27.17 -44.96 -28.49
C PHE A 406 28.63 -45.44 -28.48
N GLN A 407 29.57 -44.62 -28.96
CA GLN A 407 30.97 -45.02 -29.16
C GLN A 407 31.96 -44.35 -28.19
N GLY A 408 31.51 -43.31 -27.47
CA GLY A 408 32.32 -42.57 -26.51
C GLY A 408 32.28 -43.12 -25.07
N THR A 409 33.00 -42.45 -24.17
CA THR A 409 32.84 -42.59 -22.73
C THR A 409 31.86 -41.55 -22.18
N TYR A 410 30.93 -42.00 -21.35
CA TYR A 410 29.85 -41.21 -20.78
C TYR A 410 30.01 -41.12 -19.27
N SER A 411 29.43 -40.08 -18.68
CA SER A 411 29.21 -39.95 -17.24
C SER A 411 27.77 -40.32 -16.87
N MET A 412 27.48 -40.49 -15.57
CA MET A 412 26.07 -40.66 -15.12
C MET A 412 25.24 -39.40 -15.46
N LEU A 413 25.88 -38.23 -15.44
CA LEU A 413 25.29 -36.97 -15.86
C LEU A 413 24.92 -36.97 -17.36
N ASP A 414 25.82 -37.42 -18.25
CA ASP A 414 25.52 -37.53 -19.69
C ASP A 414 24.30 -38.45 -19.93
N ILE A 415 24.24 -39.57 -19.22
CA ILE A 415 23.13 -40.55 -19.32
C ILE A 415 21.81 -39.93 -18.84
N ALA A 416 21.83 -39.17 -17.74
CA ALA A 416 20.65 -38.50 -17.21
C ALA A 416 20.14 -37.34 -18.08
N MET A 417 21.03 -36.67 -18.81
CA MET A 417 20.69 -35.50 -19.66
C MET A 417 20.30 -35.87 -21.09
N MET A 418 20.54 -37.10 -21.54
CA MET A 418 20.44 -37.49 -22.94
C MET A 418 19.02 -37.32 -23.51
N GLU A 419 18.87 -36.85 -24.74
CA GLU A 419 17.57 -36.76 -25.44
C GLU A 419 17.16 -38.12 -26.07
N ARG A 420 17.23 -39.21 -25.30
CA ARG A 420 16.82 -40.56 -25.75
C ARG A 420 16.31 -41.45 -24.63
N GLN A 421 15.28 -42.24 -24.92
CA GLN A 421 14.70 -43.20 -23.97
C GLN A 421 15.22 -44.62 -24.17
N ASP A 422 15.70 -44.95 -25.37
CA ASP A 422 16.29 -46.23 -25.76
C ASP A 422 17.76 -46.31 -25.33
N MET A 423 17.99 -46.57 -24.05
CA MET A 423 19.35 -46.65 -23.49
C MET A 423 19.91 -48.08 -23.56
N PRO A 424 21.20 -48.26 -23.92
CA PRO A 424 21.84 -49.57 -23.87
C PRO A 424 22.07 -49.99 -22.41
N THR A 425 22.47 -51.24 -22.21
CA THR A 425 23.08 -51.62 -20.93
C THR A 425 24.44 -50.95 -20.83
N TRP A 426 24.77 -50.38 -19.68
CA TRP A 426 26.01 -49.66 -19.44
C TRP A 426 27.02 -50.53 -18.67
N LYS A 427 28.32 -50.32 -18.92
CA LYS A 427 29.42 -50.94 -18.17
C LYS A 427 30.47 -49.92 -17.77
N THR A 428 31.24 -50.21 -16.73
CA THR A 428 32.36 -49.38 -16.26
C THR A 428 33.37 -50.24 -15.49
N THR A 429 34.63 -49.81 -15.49
CA THR A 429 35.69 -50.37 -14.63
C THR A 429 35.88 -49.58 -13.33
N ASN A 430 35.19 -48.45 -13.16
CA ASN A 430 35.27 -47.61 -11.97
C ASN A 430 34.33 -48.12 -10.87
N SER A 431 34.89 -48.71 -9.81
CA SER A 431 34.14 -49.29 -8.69
C SER A 431 33.32 -48.27 -7.87
N ARG A 432 33.56 -46.97 -8.02
CA ARG A 432 32.77 -45.91 -7.38
C ARG A 432 31.40 -45.69 -8.05
N ILE A 433 31.19 -46.22 -9.25
CA ILE A 433 29.93 -46.08 -9.99
C ILE A 433 29.03 -47.30 -9.72
N PRO A 434 27.79 -47.11 -9.22
CA PRO A 434 26.86 -48.20 -8.93
C PRO A 434 26.16 -48.70 -10.21
N ILE A 435 26.93 -49.35 -11.11
CA ILE A 435 26.51 -49.68 -12.48
C ILE A 435 25.27 -50.60 -12.55
N ASP A 436 25.14 -51.57 -11.65
CA ASP A 436 23.97 -52.46 -11.60
C ASP A 436 22.68 -51.73 -11.21
N ARG A 437 22.80 -50.74 -10.30
CA ARG A 437 21.67 -49.88 -9.93
C ARG A 437 21.34 -48.91 -11.06
N LEU A 438 22.35 -48.39 -11.75
CA LEU A 438 22.19 -47.53 -12.91
C LEU A 438 21.39 -48.22 -14.03
N ASN A 439 21.75 -49.44 -14.39
CA ASN A 439 21.08 -50.22 -15.44
C ASN A 439 19.65 -50.64 -15.11
N LYS A 440 19.31 -50.77 -13.81
CA LYS A 440 17.94 -51.12 -13.37
C LYS A 440 17.00 -49.92 -13.29
N GLN A 441 17.53 -48.70 -13.43
CA GLN A 441 16.76 -47.49 -13.18
C GLN A 441 16.06 -46.96 -14.43
N GLN A 442 14.73 -47.00 -14.43
CA GLN A 442 13.91 -46.62 -15.60
C GLN A 442 13.68 -45.11 -15.76
N ASP A 443 13.83 -44.32 -14.69
CA ASP A 443 13.53 -42.87 -14.65
C ASP A 443 14.76 -42.03 -14.26
N ILE A 444 15.89 -42.32 -14.91
CA ILE A 444 17.13 -41.56 -14.76
C ILE A 444 17.21 -40.38 -15.73
N ASN A 445 16.60 -40.51 -16.90
CA ASN A 445 16.58 -39.47 -17.92
C ASN A 445 15.62 -38.34 -17.51
N VAL A 446 16.13 -37.12 -17.43
CA VAL A 446 15.36 -35.94 -17.02
C VAL A 446 14.99 -35.00 -18.17
N PHE A 447 15.34 -35.33 -19.41
CA PHE A 447 15.18 -34.43 -20.57
C PHE A 447 13.72 -34.00 -20.79
N ASN A 448 12.76 -34.94 -20.77
CA ASN A 448 11.34 -34.60 -20.95
C ASN A 448 10.80 -33.70 -19.83
N ARG A 449 11.26 -33.94 -18.60
CA ARG A 449 10.93 -33.10 -17.44
C ARG A 449 11.51 -31.70 -17.60
N PHE A 450 12.77 -31.60 -18.02
CA PHE A 450 13.42 -30.34 -18.35
C PHE A 450 12.68 -29.60 -19.47
N ARG A 451 12.33 -30.28 -20.57
CA ARG A 451 11.61 -29.69 -21.71
C ARG A 451 10.27 -29.12 -21.27
N THR A 452 9.51 -29.86 -20.48
CA THR A 452 8.24 -29.38 -19.91
C THR A 452 8.43 -28.13 -19.04
N GLN A 453 9.47 -28.12 -18.19
CA GLN A 453 9.79 -26.94 -17.37
C GLN A 453 10.23 -25.75 -18.22
N PHE A 454 11.03 -25.99 -19.27
CA PHE A 454 11.52 -24.96 -20.18
C PHE A 454 10.34 -24.31 -20.91
N ASP A 455 9.46 -25.11 -21.51
CA ASP A 455 8.29 -24.62 -22.25
C ASP A 455 7.34 -23.85 -21.31
N THR A 456 7.20 -24.29 -20.06
CA THR A 456 6.43 -23.57 -19.04
C THR A 456 7.03 -22.19 -18.74
N VAL A 457 8.35 -22.11 -18.51
CA VAL A 457 9.02 -20.85 -18.21
C VAL A 457 8.97 -19.89 -19.41
N ILE A 458 9.20 -20.38 -20.62
CA ILE A 458 9.07 -19.56 -21.84
C ILE A 458 7.64 -19.03 -21.99
N SER A 459 6.62 -19.86 -21.72
CA SER A 459 5.22 -19.42 -21.77
C SER A 459 4.92 -18.32 -20.74
N LEU A 460 5.42 -18.45 -19.51
CA LEU A 460 5.30 -17.41 -18.48
C LEU A 460 6.00 -16.12 -18.92
N GLN A 461 7.23 -16.19 -19.41
CA GLN A 461 7.96 -15.01 -19.89
C GLN A 461 7.26 -14.34 -21.08
N LYS A 462 6.69 -15.11 -22.02
CA LYS A 462 5.84 -14.61 -23.10
C LYS A 462 4.63 -13.82 -22.55
N GLN A 463 3.95 -14.33 -21.52
CA GLN A 463 2.83 -13.63 -20.87
C GLN A 463 3.28 -12.33 -20.18
N GLY A 464 4.41 -12.37 -19.48
CA GLY A 464 5.00 -11.19 -18.85
C GLY A 464 5.35 -10.10 -19.87
N LEU A 465 5.97 -10.49 -20.99
CA LEU A 465 6.29 -9.57 -22.09
C LEU A 465 5.04 -8.94 -22.71
N LYS A 466 3.98 -9.72 -22.92
CA LYS A 466 2.72 -9.17 -23.45
C LYS A 466 2.17 -8.07 -22.55
N THR A 467 2.15 -8.31 -21.24
CA THR A 467 1.70 -7.33 -20.25
C THR A 467 2.57 -6.08 -20.24
N THR A 468 3.88 -6.25 -20.38
CA THR A 468 4.84 -5.15 -20.55
C THR A 468 4.56 -4.30 -21.78
N ILE A 469 4.27 -4.90 -22.94
CA ILE A 469 3.92 -4.14 -24.16
C ILE A 469 2.63 -3.33 -23.93
N LYS A 470 1.58 -3.97 -23.40
CA LYS A 470 0.30 -3.28 -23.06
C LYS A 470 0.55 -2.12 -22.10
N HIS A 471 1.42 -2.31 -21.11
CA HIS A 471 1.80 -1.26 -20.16
C HIS A 471 2.49 -0.08 -20.85
N MET A 472 3.47 -0.33 -21.72
CA MET A 472 4.17 0.74 -22.43
C MET A 472 3.23 1.52 -23.36
N ILE A 473 2.30 0.86 -24.05
CA ILE A 473 1.30 1.54 -24.89
C ILE A 473 0.42 2.45 -24.03
N ALA A 474 -0.03 1.97 -22.87
CA ALA A 474 -0.85 2.77 -21.95
C ALA A 474 -0.13 4.00 -21.36
N GLN A 475 1.21 4.02 -21.35
CA GLN A 475 2.01 5.16 -20.88
C GLN A 475 2.24 6.25 -21.95
N LEU A 476 1.93 5.97 -23.21
CA LEU A 476 2.14 6.92 -24.31
C LEU A 476 1.22 8.15 -24.18
N SER A 477 1.62 9.21 -24.87
CA SER A 477 0.77 10.40 -25.01
C SER A 477 -0.60 10.03 -25.58
N LEU A 478 -1.65 10.76 -25.20
CA LEU A 478 -3.01 10.47 -25.70
C LEU A 478 -3.06 10.39 -27.23
N ALA A 479 -2.37 11.30 -27.92
CA ALA A 479 -2.29 11.31 -29.38
C ALA A 479 -1.68 10.03 -29.95
N ASP A 480 -0.60 9.53 -29.33
CA ASP A 480 0.08 8.30 -29.76
C ASP A 480 -0.74 7.05 -29.41
N ARG A 481 -1.45 7.04 -28.28
CA ARG A 481 -2.41 5.97 -27.95
C ARG A 481 -3.50 5.89 -29.01
N HIS A 482 -4.11 7.00 -29.41
CA HIS A 482 -5.11 6.98 -30.49
C HIS A 482 -4.52 6.53 -31.83
N ASN A 483 -3.25 6.82 -32.13
CA ASN A 483 -2.61 6.28 -33.35
C ASN A 483 -2.56 4.76 -33.33
N LEU A 484 -2.15 4.17 -32.21
CA LEU A 484 -2.05 2.71 -32.06
C LEU A 484 -3.43 2.03 -31.93
N GLU A 485 -4.40 2.71 -31.33
CA GLU A 485 -5.73 2.15 -31.04
C GLU A 485 -6.71 2.29 -32.21
N HIS A 486 -6.52 3.26 -33.11
CA HIS A 486 -7.46 3.53 -34.21
C HIS A 486 -6.82 3.58 -35.60
N GLY A 487 -5.51 3.80 -35.72
CA GLY A 487 -4.82 3.87 -37.01
C GLY A 487 -4.40 2.51 -37.51
N GLN A 488 -4.40 2.28 -38.82
CA GLN A 488 -3.96 1.02 -39.45
C GLN A 488 -2.53 0.67 -39.01
N ILE A 489 -2.31 -0.57 -38.57
CA ILE A 489 -1.04 -1.04 -38.00
C ILE A 489 -0.32 -2.02 -38.93
N ASP A 490 0.90 -1.67 -39.33
CA ASP A 490 1.84 -2.56 -40.01
C ASP A 490 3.09 -2.78 -39.14
N PHE A 491 3.66 -3.99 -39.15
CA PHE A 491 4.85 -4.34 -38.38
C PHE A 491 6.08 -4.51 -39.28
N PHE A 492 7.23 -4.06 -38.79
CA PHE A 492 8.52 -4.22 -39.47
C PHE A 492 9.62 -4.63 -38.49
N GLN A 493 10.60 -5.39 -38.98
CA GLN A 493 11.77 -5.81 -38.21
C GLN A 493 13.04 -5.66 -39.04
N ASP A 494 14.08 -5.10 -38.42
CA ASP A 494 15.41 -5.06 -39.03
C ASP A 494 16.09 -6.43 -38.90
N ARG A 495 16.60 -6.95 -40.02
CA ARG A 495 17.25 -8.26 -40.11
C ARG A 495 18.63 -8.13 -40.76
N THR A 496 19.55 -8.96 -40.29
CA THR A 496 20.91 -9.04 -40.84
C THR A 496 21.17 -10.43 -41.39
N TYR A 497 21.59 -10.51 -42.64
CA TYR A 497 21.95 -11.73 -43.35
C TYR A 497 23.45 -11.76 -43.65
N THR A 498 24.06 -12.94 -43.60
CA THR A 498 25.41 -13.17 -44.12
C THR A 498 25.33 -13.68 -45.55
N ILE A 499 26.08 -13.04 -46.45
CA ILE A 499 26.24 -13.45 -47.84
C ILE A 499 27.45 -14.39 -47.91
N ALA A 500 27.24 -15.63 -48.37
CA ALA A 500 28.30 -16.61 -48.57
C ALA A 500 29.15 -16.29 -49.82
N THR A 501 30.35 -16.85 -49.91
CA THR A 501 31.32 -16.62 -51.00
C THR A 501 30.98 -17.34 -52.31
N GLY A 502 29.99 -18.23 -52.33
CA GLY A 502 29.56 -18.96 -53.53
C GLY A 502 28.55 -18.20 -54.40
N PHE A 503 28.71 -18.25 -55.72
CA PHE A 503 27.91 -17.49 -56.71
C PHE A 503 26.39 -17.75 -56.69
N PHE A 504 25.91 -18.84 -56.09
CA PHE A 504 24.49 -19.22 -56.06
C PHE A 504 23.92 -19.42 -54.64
N SER A 505 24.66 -19.04 -53.60
CA SER A 505 24.20 -19.22 -52.22
C SER A 505 23.28 -18.09 -51.78
N ALA A 506 22.04 -18.43 -51.39
CA ALA A 506 21.13 -17.46 -50.80
C ALA A 506 21.71 -16.88 -49.49
N PRO A 507 21.51 -15.57 -49.20
CA PRO A 507 21.91 -14.99 -47.92
C PRO A 507 21.25 -15.73 -46.74
N THR A 508 22.04 -16.07 -45.73
CA THR A 508 21.55 -16.79 -44.54
C THR A 508 21.25 -15.78 -43.43
N LEU A 509 20.08 -15.87 -42.79
CA LEU A 509 19.72 -14.99 -41.68
C LEU A 509 20.68 -15.23 -40.51
N THR A 510 21.31 -14.16 -40.03
CA THR A 510 22.35 -14.22 -38.98
C THR A 510 21.90 -13.58 -37.69
N SER A 511 21.09 -12.52 -37.76
CA SER A 511 20.49 -11.91 -36.57
C SER A 511 19.21 -11.13 -36.88
N LYS A 512 18.34 -11.04 -35.87
CA LYS A 512 17.17 -10.17 -35.85
C LYS A 512 17.45 -9.00 -34.90
N SER A 513 17.01 -7.80 -35.24
CA SER A 513 17.04 -6.67 -34.30
C SER A 513 16.14 -6.97 -33.10
N PRO A 514 16.57 -6.66 -31.85
CA PRO A 514 15.74 -6.80 -30.64
C PRO A 514 14.59 -5.79 -30.59
N LYS A 515 14.44 -4.94 -31.62
CA LYS A 515 13.43 -3.89 -31.73
C LYS A 515 12.35 -4.27 -32.73
N LEU A 516 11.12 -3.87 -32.43
CA LEU A 516 9.99 -3.97 -33.36
C LEU A 516 9.58 -2.56 -33.79
N LEU A 517 9.41 -2.37 -35.10
CA LEU A 517 8.87 -1.14 -35.66
C LEU A 517 7.37 -1.33 -35.92
N ILE A 518 6.57 -0.38 -35.46
CA ILE A 518 5.12 -0.33 -35.66
C ILE A 518 4.80 0.91 -36.46
N LYS A 519 4.31 0.76 -37.68
CA LYS A 519 3.80 1.87 -38.49
C LYS A 519 2.31 2.00 -38.23
N ALA A 520 1.88 3.16 -37.76
CA ALA A 520 0.49 3.52 -37.56
C ALA A 520 0.09 4.59 -38.58
N VAL A 521 -0.99 4.34 -39.33
CA VAL A 521 -1.58 5.31 -40.25
C VAL A 521 -2.98 5.71 -39.77
N ARG A 522 -3.14 6.96 -39.36
CA ARG A 522 -4.42 7.52 -38.90
C ARG A 522 -4.67 8.86 -39.57
N ASP A 523 -5.86 9.09 -40.10
CA ASP A 523 -6.25 10.37 -40.73
C ASP A 523 -5.26 10.84 -41.82
N GLY A 524 -4.64 9.90 -42.55
CA GLY A 524 -3.60 10.18 -43.54
C GLY A 524 -2.20 10.49 -42.98
N CYS A 525 -2.06 10.65 -41.65
CA CYS A 525 -0.77 10.84 -40.98
C CYS A 525 -0.12 9.49 -40.65
N THR A 526 1.12 9.31 -41.09
CA THR A 526 1.94 8.13 -40.74
C THR A 526 2.85 8.45 -39.56
N THR A 527 2.77 7.64 -38.50
CA THR A 527 3.72 7.66 -37.38
C THR A 527 4.37 6.29 -37.25
N VAL A 528 5.69 6.25 -37.09
CA VAL A 528 6.43 5.01 -36.80
C VAL A 528 6.82 5.01 -35.33
N TYR A 529 6.55 3.91 -34.67
CA TYR A 529 6.95 3.63 -33.29
C TYR A 529 8.03 2.55 -33.27
N GLU A 530 9.04 2.73 -32.42
CA GLU A 530 10.07 1.76 -32.12
C GLU A 530 9.83 1.23 -30.71
N VAL A 531 9.64 -0.09 -30.59
CA VAL A 531 9.57 -0.79 -29.31
C VAL A 531 10.96 -1.31 -28.95
N ASP A 532 11.53 -0.78 -27.86
CA ASP A 532 12.86 -1.16 -27.36
C ASP A 532 12.72 -1.70 -25.92
N LEU A 533 12.76 -3.03 -25.78
CA LEU A 533 12.62 -3.70 -24.47
C LEU A 533 13.83 -3.51 -23.56
N ALA A 534 15.02 -3.30 -24.13
CA ALA A 534 16.22 -3.06 -23.33
C ALA A 534 16.13 -1.71 -22.62
N LYS A 535 15.55 -0.71 -23.29
CA LYS A 535 15.24 0.60 -22.70
C LYS A 535 13.89 0.64 -21.99
N GLY A 536 13.05 -0.38 -22.21
CA GLY A 536 11.73 -0.44 -21.63
C GLY A 536 10.81 0.68 -22.12
N ALA A 537 10.91 1.05 -23.40
CA ALA A 537 10.21 2.21 -23.94
C ALA A 537 9.66 1.98 -25.36
N ILE A 538 8.56 2.68 -25.66
CA ILE A 538 8.08 2.90 -27.03
C ILE A 538 8.38 4.35 -27.38
N SER A 539 9.15 4.56 -28.45
CA SER A 539 9.55 5.90 -28.90
C SER A 539 9.18 6.11 -30.37
N ARG A 540 9.16 7.37 -30.83
CA ARG A 540 8.97 7.65 -32.26
C ARG A 540 10.22 7.26 -33.04
N GLY A 541 10.04 6.42 -34.05
CA GLY A 541 11.09 5.91 -34.91
C GLY A 541 10.94 6.35 -36.36
N LYS A 542 11.72 5.72 -37.22
CA LYS A 542 11.61 5.83 -38.68
C LYS A 542 11.82 4.44 -39.28
N ILE A 543 11.13 4.16 -40.38
CA ILE A 543 11.46 3.02 -41.22
C ILE A 543 12.51 3.51 -42.21
N SER A 544 13.72 2.97 -42.12
CA SER A 544 14.76 3.22 -43.14
C SER A 544 14.38 2.46 -44.41
N PRO A 545 14.17 3.14 -45.56
CA PRO A 545 13.88 2.45 -46.80
C PRO A 545 15.15 1.81 -47.35
N GLY A 546 15.10 0.49 -47.60
CA GLY A 546 16.08 -0.19 -48.45
C GLY A 546 16.97 -1.22 -47.76
N GLU A 547 17.70 -1.93 -48.61
CA GLU A 547 18.77 -2.85 -48.25
C GLU A 547 20.11 -2.11 -48.29
N PHE A 548 20.94 -2.30 -47.27
CA PHE A 548 22.31 -1.82 -47.30
C PHE A 548 23.28 -2.91 -46.86
N ARG A 549 24.49 -2.85 -47.40
CA ARG A 549 25.51 -3.88 -47.22
C ARG A 549 26.70 -3.32 -46.46
N THR A 550 27.20 -4.07 -45.49
CA THR A 550 28.44 -3.79 -44.78
C THR A 550 29.33 -5.04 -44.79
N GLY A 551 30.33 -5.06 -45.67
CA GLY A 551 31.17 -6.25 -45.89
C GLY A 551 30.36 -7.42 -46.47
N ASN A 552 30.37 -8.57 -45.79
CA ASN A 552 29.55 -9.73 -46.16
C ASN A 552 28.17 -9.74 -45.46
N ARG A 553 27.76 -8.66 -44.81
CA ARG A 553 26.47 -8.53 -44.14
C ARG A 553 25.50 -7.67 -44.93
N LEU A 554 24.29 -8.18 -45.13
CA LEU A 554 23.16 -7.49 -45.74
C LEU A 554 22.16 -7.14 -44.63
N HIS A 555 21.85 -5.85 -44.49
CA HIS A 555 20.86 -5.34 -43.56
C HIS A 555 19.59 -4.98 -44.32
N ARG A 556 18.43 -5.45 -43.84
CA ARG A 556 17.13 -5.22 -44.47
C ARG A 556 16.04 -4.99 -43.43
N THR A 557 15.22 -3.98 -43.65
CA THR A 557 13.96 -3.78 -42.91
C THR A 557 12.85 -4.54 -43.62
N GLU A 558 12.30 -5.58 -42.99
CA GLU A 558 11.28 -6.42 -43.62
C GLU A 558 9.91 -6.24 -42.96
N PRO A 559 8.81 -6.22 -43.74
CA PRO A 559 7.47 -6.30 -43.16
C PRO A 559 7.26 -7.66 -42.49
N PHE A 560 6.54 -7.67 -41.37
CA PHE A 560 6.14 -8.89 -40.69
C PHE A 560 4.63 -9.08 -40.81
N ASN A 561 4.24 -10.14 -41.52
CA ASN A 561 2.83 -10.51 -41.68
C ASN A 561 2.41 -11.42 -40.53
N LEU A 562 1.38 -11.02 -39.79
CA LEU A 562 0.82 -11.81 -38.70
C LEU A 562 -0.01 -12.99 -39.21
N GLY A 563 0.01 -14.11 -38.49
CA GLY A 563 -0.92 -15.20 -38.71
C GLY A 563 -2.34 -14.90 -38.17
N GLY A 564 -3.38 -15.28 -38.93
CA GLY A 564 -4.79 -15.27 -38.50
C GLY A 564 -5.62 -14.08 -39.00
N GLY A 565 -6.65 -14.37 -39.82
CA GLY A 565 -7.49 -13.35 -40.49
C GLY A 565 -8.25 -12.40 -39.55
N ASP A 566 -8.79 -12.92 -38.44
CA ASP A 566 -9.55 -12.11 -37.48
C ASP A 566 -8.69 -11.12 -36.68
N ARG A 567 -7.38 -11.38 -36.55
CA ARG A 567 -6.43 -10.45 -35.91
C ARG A 567 -6.07 -9.31 -36.85
N LEU A 568 -5.84 -9.62 -38.12
CA LEU A 568 -5.51 -8.63 -39.14
C LEU A 568 -6.63 -7.61 -39.31
N SER A 569 -7.90 -8.04 -39.33
CA SER A 569 -9.04 -7.13 -39.41
C SER A 569 -9.18 -6.21 -38.19
N ARG A 570 -8.78 -6.65 -37.00
CA ARG A 570 -8.74 -5.80 -35.79
C ARG A 570 -7.58 -4.81 -35.76
N LEU A 571 -6.63 -4.91 -36.68
CA LEU A 571 -5.50 -3.98 -36.84
C LEU A 571 -5.70 -2.97 -37.99
N ASP A 572 -6.81 -3.08 -38.72
CA ASP A 572 -7.24 -2.07 -39.70
C ASP A 572 -7.65 -0.76 -39.02
N ALA A 573 -7.73 0.31 -39.81
CA ALA A 573 -8.18 1.61 -39.31
C ALA A 573 -9.63 1.54 -38.83
N THR A 574 -9.92 2.15 -37.68
CA THR A 574 -11.28 2.24 -37.12
C THR A 574 -11.68 3.70 -36.93
N ALA A 575 -12.99 3.96 -36.85
CA ALA A 575 -13.48 5.28 -36.51
C ALA A 575 -12.96 5.69 -35.11
N GLY A 576 -12.31 6.84 -35.04
CA GLY A 576 -11.78 7.36 -33.77
C GLY A 576 -12.90 7.69 -32.79
N SER A 577 -12.62 7.52 -31.50
CA SER A 577 -13.44 8.04 -30.40
C SER A 577 -12.86 9.34 -29.87
N ALA A 578 -13.71 10.24 -29.39
CA ALA A 578 -13.29 11.41 -28.63
C ALA A 578 -12.82 11.04 -27.21
N SER A 579 -13.27 9.90 -26.67
CA SER A 579 -12.88 9.45 -25.34
C SER A 579 -11.49 8.80 -25.34
N PRO A 580 -10.73 8.91 -24.25
CA PRO A 580 -9.41 8.29 -24.16
C PRO A 580 -9.50 6.77 -24.28
N PRO A 581 -8.60 6.10 -25.03
CA PRO A 581 -8.66 4.67 -25.19
C PRO A 581 -8.16 3.94 -23.93
N ARG A 582 -8.81 2.83 -23.59
CA ARG A 582 -8.43 1.92 -22.49
C ARG A 582 -7.27 1.00 -22.88
N SER A 583 -6.16 1.58 -23.31
CA SER A 583 -5.06 0.88 -23.98
C SER A 583 -4.48 -0.30 -23.19
N PHE A 584 -4.40 -0.23 -21.86
CA PHE A 584 -3.88 -1.35 -21.08
C PHE A 584 -4.73 -2.63 -21.22
N SER A 585 -6.04 -2.48 -21.40
CA SER A 585 -7.00 -3.58 -21.47
C SER A 585 -7.56 -3.82 -22.88
N SER A 586 -7.13 -3.04 -23.88
CA SER A 586 -7.73 -3.11 -25.22
C SER A 586 -7.32 -4.39 -25.94
N ALA A 587 -8.25 -4.97 -26.71
CA ALA A 587 -7.98 -6.11 -27.56
C ALA A 587 -6.87 -5.80 -28.59
N ARG A 588 -6.80 -4.55 -29.06
CA ARG A 588 -5.82 -4.12 -30.04
C ARG A 588 -4.40 -4.03 -29.45
N SER A 589 -4.26 -3.51 -28.24
CA SER A 589 -2.98 -3.56 -27.51
C SER A 589 -2.57 -5.01 -27.21
N GLN A 590 -3.51 -5.91 -26.96
CA GLN A 590 -3.24 -7.35 -26.86
C GLN A 590 -2.76 -7.95 -28.20
N ASP A 591 -3.37 -7.59 -29.32
CA ASP A 591 -2.95 -8.05 -30.65
C ASP A 591 -1.55 -7.53 -31.02
N ILE A 592 -1.21 -6.28 -30.68
CA ILE A 592 0.14 -5.72 -30.82
C ILE A 592 1.14 -6.48 -29.94
N ALA A 593 0.77 -6.79 -28.70
CA ALA A 593 1.60 -7.55 -27.77
C ALA A 593 1.83 -9.00 -28.23
N ASP A 594 0.81 -9.64 -28.81
CA ASP A 594 0.91 -10.96 -29.41
C ASP A 594 1.82 -10.98 -30.63
N ALA A 595 1.65 -9.98 -31.52
CA ALA A 595 2.51 -9.76 -32.68
C ALA A 595 3.99 -9.66 -32.27
N PHE A 596 4.27 -8.91 -31.21
CA PHE A 596 5.61 -8.78 -30.67
C PHE A 596 6.18 -10.14 -30.27
N VAL A 597 5.47 -10.93 -29.47
CA VAL A 597 5.96 -12.25 -29.04
C VAL A 597 6.16 -13.22 -30.21
N GLU A 598 5.32 -13.14 -31.24
CA GLU A 598 5.40 -13.95 -32.46
C GLU A 598 6.64 -13.61 -33.31
N VAL A 599 6.94 -12.31 -33.49
CA VAL A 599 8.11 -11.83 -34.24
C VAL A 599 9.43 -12.35 -33.66
N PHE A 600 9.51 -12.38 -32.32
CA PHE A 600 10.75 -12.69 -31.60
C PHE A 600 10.98 -14.19 -31.35
N ASP A 601 9.96 -15.03 -31.50
CA ASP A 601 10.07 -16.50 -31.49
C ASP A 601 10.90 -17.03 -30.30
N LEU A 602 10.46 -16.70 -29.08
CA LEU A 602 11.24 -16.91 -27.84
C LEU A 602 11.49 -18.38 -27.47
N ASP A 603 10.76 -19.30 -28.10
CA ASP A 603 10.84 -20.76 -27.99
C ASP A 603 11.69 -21.40 -29.11
N ASN A 604 12.46 -20.59 -29.84
CA ASN A 604 13.34 -21.08 -30.90
C ASN A 604 14.35 -22.13 -30.40
N ALA A 605 14.86 -22.94 -31.34
CA ALA A 605 15.79 -24.04 -31.07
C ALA A 605 17.08 -23.57 -30.36
N ASP A 606 17.46 -22.32 -30.59
CA ASP A 606 18.62 -21.66 -30.03
C ASP A 606 18.48 -21.43 -28.50
N ALA A 607 17.29 -21.00 -28.04
CA ALA A 607 16.96 -20.88 -26.62
C ALA A 607 17.01 -22.22 -25.89
N LEU A 608 16.49 -23.28 -26.53
CA LEU A 608 16.52 -24.63 -26.00
C LEU A 608 17.96 -25.16 -25.88
N LYS A 609 18.80 -24.92 -26.91
CA LYS A 609 20.20 -25.35 -26.94
C LYS A 609 21.00 -24.74 -25.78
N GLN A 610 20.72 -23.50 -25.43
CA GLN A 610 21.36 -22.84 -24.28
C GLN A 610 20.97 -23.47 -22.95
N ALA A 611 19.67 -23.65 -22.69
CA ALA A 611 19.17 -24.20 -21.43
C ALA A 611 19.53 -25.69 -21.22
N ARG A 612 19.73 -26.42 -22.32
CA ARG A 612 20.19 -27.81 -22.34
C ARG A 612 21.65 -27.96 -21.90
N GLY A 613 22.52 -27.01 -22.23
CA GLY A 613 23.97 -27.22 -22.16
C GLY A 613 24.47 -28.22 -23.21
N VAL A 614 25.75 -28.57 -23.17
CA VAL A 614 26.38 -29.46 -24.15
C VAL A 614 26.71 -30.80 -23.47
N THR A 615 26.16 -31.91 -23.97
CA THR A 615 26.57 -33.28 -23.58
C THR A 615 27.60 -33.85 -24.56
N THR A 616 28.31 -34.91 -24.19
CA THR A 616 29.28 -35.59 -25.07
C THR A 616 28.64 -36.09 -26.38
N PHE A 617 27.36 -36.48 -26.34
CA PHE A 617 26.58 -36.87 -27.52
C PHE A 617 26.22 -35.68 -28.43
N ASP A 618 26.10 -34.47 -27.86
CA ASP A 618 25.83 -33.24 -28.61
C ASP A 618 27.09 -32.68 -29.30
N GLU A 619 28.27 -32.90 -28.69
CA GLU A 619 29.59 -32.58 -29.29
C GLU A 619 29.87 -33.40 -30.54
N GLU A 620 29.32 -34.62 -30.63
CA GLU A 620 29.41 -35.49 -31.81
C GLU A 620 28.50 -35.02 -32.98
N LYS A 621 27.59 -34.04 -32.77
CA LYS A 621 26.54 -33.69 -33.74
C LYS A 621 26.44 -32.21 -34.19
N ALA A 622 26.99 -31.21 -33.50
CA ALA A 622 26.66 -29.80 -33.82
C ALA A 622 27.84 -28.80 -33.91
N SER A 623 27.86 -28.03 -35.00
CA SER A 623 28.65 -26.81 -35.17
C SER A 623 28.16 -25.67 -34.25
N ARG A 624 29.12 -24.82 -33.82
CA ARG A 624 28.95 -23.74 -32.84
C ARG A 624 28.67 -22.40 -33.53
N GLU A 625 27.71 -21.60 -33.07
CA GLU A 625 27.75 -20.13 -33.21
C GLU A 625 26.76 -19.35 -32.31
N LYS A 626 26.92 -18.02 -32.30
CA LYS A 626 26.68 -17.01 -31.24
C LYS A 626 25.20 -16.64 -30.96
N VAL A 627 24.53 -17.43 -30.12
CA VAL A 627 23.13 -17.21 -29.69
C VAL A 627 22.99 -16.48 -28.34
N GLN A 628 24.01 -16.59 -27.49
CA GLN A 628 23.95 -16.24 -26.07
C GLN A 628 23.50 -14.81 -25.79
N ASP A 629 23.82 -13.84 -26.65
CA ASP A 629 23.51 -12.43 -26.40
C ASP A 629 22.08 -12.03 -26.78
N PHE A 630 21.43 -12.69 -27.73
CA PHE A 630 20.12 -12.25 -28.24
C PHE A 630 18.98 -12.47 -27.23
N LEU A 631 18.85 -13.68 -26.69
CA LEU A 631 17.80 -14.02 -25.72
C LEU A 631 18.07 -13.37 -24.36
N LEU A 632 19.33 -13.25 -23.97
CA LEU A 632 19.74 -12.56 -22.75
C LEU A 632 19.46 -11.04 -22.81
N ASN A 633 19.56 -10.42 -23.99
CA ASN A 633 19.26 -9.00 -24.17
C ASN A 633 17.75 -8.70 -24.27
N LEU A 634 16.90 -9.73 -24.46
CA LEU A 634 15.45 -9.58 -24.50
C LEU A 634 14.80 -9.64 -23.11
N ILE A 635 15.56 -10.04 -22.07
CA ILE A 635 15.11 -10.07 -20.68
C ILE A 635 15.27 -8.66 -20.09
N PRO A 636 14.17 -7.96 -19.74
CA PRO A 636 14.25 -6.65 -19.12
C PRO A 636 15.08 -6.69 -17.82
N LEU A 637 15.91 -5.66 -17.60
CA LEU A 637 16.75 -5.45 -16.39
C LEU A 637 17.95 -6.40 -16.21
N ARG A 638 18.39 -7.11 -17.26
CA ARG A 638 19.61 -7.95 -17.19
C ARG A 638 20.84 -7.13 -16.77
N SER A 639 21.03 -5.91 -17.26
CA SER A 639 22.17 -5.05 -16.91
C SER A 639 22.23 -4.79 -15.40
N ALA A 640 21.11 -4.39 -14.79
CA ALA A 640 21.02 -4.17 -13.34
C ALA A 640 21.36 -5.44 -12.56
N ILE A 641 20.78 -6.60 -12.91
CA ILE A 641 21.05 -7.89 -12.23
C ILE A 641 22.53 -8.30 -12.38
N VAL A 642 23.12 -8.10 -13.56
CA VAL A 642 24.53 -8.44 -13.85
C VAL A 642 25.49 -7.50 -13.12
N ASN A 643 25.20 -6.20 -13.05
CA ASN A 643 26.01 -5.21 -12.33
C ASN A 643 25.98 -5.44 -10.81
N PHE A 644 24.80 -5.79 -10.25
CA PHE A 644 24.69 -6.23 -8.85
C PHE A 644 25.44 -7.53 -8.56
N LYS A 645 25.45 -8.47 -9.49
CA LYS A 645 26.19 -9.75 -9.35
C LYS A 645 27.70 -9.55 -9.45
N LYS A 646 28.16 -8.49 -10.14
CA LYS A 646 29.57 -8.14 -10.30
C LYS A 646 30.13 -7.24 -9.20
N GLY A 647 29.26 -6.67 -8.35
CA GLY A 647 29.68 -5.77 -7.26
C GLY A 647 29.93 -4.33 -7.70
N ASP A 648 29.49 -3.96 -8.90
CA ASP A 648 29.60 -2.61 -9.46
C ASP A 648 28.41 -1.77 -8.97
N TYR A 649 28.47 -1.34 -7.72
CA TYR A 649 27.36 -0.65 -7.03
C TYR A 649 27.12 0.77 -7.55
N ASP A 650 28.16 1.45 -8.05
CA ASP A 650 28.07 2.86 -8.47
C ASP A 650 27.32 3.03 -9.82
N GLU A 651 27.45 2.07 -10.73
CA GLU A 651 26.62 2.00 -11.96
C GLU A 651 25.27 1.31 -11.72
N GLY A 652 25.18 0.39 -10.75
CA GLY A 652 23.94 -0.31 -10.40
C GLY A 652 22.90 0.57 -9.71
N ILE A 653 23.31 1.65 -9.01
CA ILE A 653 22.42 2.54 -8.26
C ILE A 653 21.63 3.52 -9.15
N ILE A 654 22.19 3.90 -10.31
CA ILE A 654 21.51 4.83 -11.24
C ILE A 654 20.41 4.10 -12.05
N ASP A 655 20.53 2.78 -12.24
CA ASP A 655 19.55 1.93 -12.93
C ASP A 655 18.35 1.47 -12.04
N LEU A 656 18.26 1.92 -10.78
CA LEU A 656 17.31 1.42 -9.75
C LEU A 656 16.03 2.27 -9.54
N GLY A 657 15.74 3.24 -10.40
CA GLY A 657 14.59 4.13 -10.17
C GLY A 657 13.25 3.39 -10.17
N LEU A 658 12.99 2.64 -11.25
CA LEU A 658 11.76 1.88 -11.47
C LEU A 658 12.05 0.70 -12.41
N ASP A 659 11.46 -0.45 -12.16
CA ASP A 659 11.42 -1.55 -13.13
C ASP A 659 10.59 -1.15 -14.37
N LEU A 660 10.69 -1.91 -15.46
CA LEU A 660 9.93 -1.64 -16.70
C LEU A 660 8.42 -1.60 -16.47
N LEU A 661 7.96 -2.27 -15.44
CA LEU A 661 6.57 -2.29 -15.02
C LEU A 661 6.31 -1.29 -13.90
N GLY A 662 7.14 -0.26 -13.72
CA GLY A 662 6.96 0.86 -12.79
C GLY A 662 6.95 0.51 -11.30
N PHE A 663 7.63 -0.56 -10.88
CA PHE A 663 7.87 -0.89 -9.46
C PHE A 663 9.26 -0.46 -9.00
N VAL A 664 9.40 -0.02 -7.75
CA VAL A 664 10.69 0.41 -7.21
C VAL A 664 11.53 -0.82 -6.89
N THR A 665 12.67 -0.94 -7.55
CA THR A 665 13.70 -1.91 -7.20
C THR A 665 14.63 -1.23 -6.20
N ALA A 666 14.45 -1.46 -4.90
CA ALA A 666 15.37 -0.89 -3.90
C ALA A 666 16.61 -1.79 -3.80
N GLY A 667 17.78 -1.27 -4.18
CA GLY A 667 19.07 -1.88 -3.88
C GLY A 667 19.55 -1.42 -2.51
N ALA A 668 19.24 -2.18 -1.47
CA ALA A 668 19.95 -2.12 -0.19
C ALA A 668 19.70 -3.41 0.64
N ALA A 669 20.77 -4.19 0.83
CA ALA A 669 20.97 -5.20 1.89
C ALA A 669 19.95 -6.34 2.07
N THR A 670 20.08 -7.42 1.29
CA THR A 670 19.84 -8.79 1.78
C THR A 670 20.87 -9.77 1.20
N SER A 671 22.12 -9.64 1.62
CA SER A 671 23.19 -10.61 1.36
C SER A 671 23.05 -11.91 2.16
N ALA A 672 21.84 -12.43 2.38
CA ALA A 672 21.61 -13.66 3.17
C ALA A 672 20.64 -14.70 2.58
N ARG A 673 20.15 -14.55 1.33
CA ARG A 673 19.25 -15.57 0.73
C ARG A 673 19.46 -15.85 -0.75
N VAL A 674 20.71 -15.96 -1.21
CA VAL A 674 21.01 -16.54 -2.54
C VAL A 674 21.49 -18.01 -2.45
N GLY A 675 21.56 -18.59 -1.24
CA GLY A 675 22.13 -19.93 -1.02
C GLY A 675 21.18 -21.11 -0.74
N LYS A 676 19.85 -20.97 -0.74
CA LYS A 676 18.93 -22.08 -0.36
C LYS A 676 17.64 -22.15 -1.18
N VAL A 677 17.74 -22.42 -2.48
CA VAL A 677 16.59 -22.88 -3.30
C VAL A 677 16.72 -24.34 -3.73
N ALA A 678 17.81 -25.03 -3.39
CA ALA A 678 18.03 -26.43 -3.76
C ALA A 678 17.40 -27.49 -2.82
N ALA A 679 16.51 -27.14 -1.87
CA ALA A 679 16.09 -28.09 -0.82
C ALA A 679 14.59 -28.30 -0.58
N THR A 680 13.69 -27.92 -1.50
CA THR A 680 12.24 -28.23 -1.36
C THR A 680 11.64 -28.75 -2.66
N ALA A 681 12.13 -29.90 -3.11
CA ALA A 681 11.47 -30.68 -4.15
C ALA A 681 11.32 -32.14 -3.71
N LEU A 682 10.56 -32.37 -2.63
CA LEU A 682 10.07 -33.72 -2.27
C LEU A 682 8.64 -33.66 -1.71
N SER A 683 7.66 -33.69 -2.61
CA SER A 683 6.49 -34.58 -2.55
C SER A 683 5.67 -34.41 -3.83
N SER A 684 5.19 -35.53 -4.36
CA SER A 684 4.38 -35.67 -5.56
C SER A 684 3.07 -34.85 -5.52
N THR A 685 2.65 -34.39 -6.70
CA THR A 685 1.32 -33.89 -7.08
C THR A 685 0.81 -32.57 -6.47
N THR A 686 0.28 -31.70 -7.37
CA THR A 686 -0.45 -30.44 -7.13
C THR A 686 0.20 -29.42 -6.19
N LYS A 687 1.19 -28.67 -6.70
CA LYS A 687 1.68 -27.39 -6.15
C LYS A 687 2.69 -26.75 -7.11
N ALA A 688 2.22 -26.12 -8.18
CA ALA A 688 2.96 -25.02 -8.81
C ALA A 688 2.50 -23.73 -8.11
N LEU A 689 2.98 -23.52 -6.88
CA LEU A 689 2.54 -22.47 -5.97
C LEU A 689 3.73 -21.54 -5.69
N GLY A 690 3.51 -20.24 -5.85
CA GLY A 690 4.28 -19.18 -5.18
C GLY A 690 5.63 -18.81 -5.81
N LEU A 691 5.61 -18.13 -6.95
CA LEU A 691 6.81 -17.48 -7.49
C LEU A 691 7.03 -16.09 -6.86
N ALA A 692 7.96 -16.09 -5.90
CA ALA A 692 8.95 -15.07 -5.57
C ALA A 692 8.49 -13.65 -5.18
N LYS A 693 8.55 -13.40 -3.86
CA LYS A 693 8.63 -12.09 -3.16
C LYS A 693 9.91 -11.28 -3.46
N ALA A 694 10.39 -11.27 -4.71
CA ALA A 694 11.66 -10.62 -5.07
C ALA A 694 11.50 -9.25 -5.77
N VAL A 695 10.28 -8.83 -6.08
CA VAL A 695 9.99 -7.48 -6.58
C VAL A 695 9.47 -6.68 -5.39
N GLY A 696 10.06 -5.53 -5.12
CA GLY A 696 9.56 -4.55 -4.14
C GLY A 696 8.20 -4.02 -4.61
N VAL A 697 7.16 -4.85 -4.49
CA VAL A 697 5.78 -4.43 -4.68
C VAL A 697 5.41 -3.61 -3.45
N GLY A 698 5.87 -2.37 -3.47
CA GLY A 698 5.24 -1.29 -2.75
C GLY A 698 3.88 -0.99 -3.33
N ALA A 699 2.95 -1.96 -3.24
CA ALA A 699 1.55 -1.69 -3.51
C ALA A 699 1.11 -0.68 -2.46
N ILE A 700 0.69 0.49 -2.90
CA ILE A 700 0.09 1.46 -2.01
C ILE A 700 -1.25 0.87 -1.59
N GLU A 701 -1.33 0.48 -0.32
CA GLU A 701 -2.51 -0.08 0.35
C GLU A 701 -3.76 0.82 0.23
N ALA A 702 -3.58 2.09 -0.17
CA ALA A 702 -4.59 3.14 -0.23
C ALA A 702 -5.75 2.89 -1.22
N LEU A 703 -5.73 1.84 -2.05
CA LEU A 703 -6.77 1.64 -3.06
C LEU A 703 -7.49 0.30 -2.94
N ASN A 704 -7.62 -0.28 -1.74
CA ASN A 704 -8.27 -1.57 -1.56
C ASN A 704 -9.79 -1.57 -1.89
N PRO A 705 -10.30 -2.54 -2.68
CA PRO A 705 -11.68 -2.60 -3.21
C PRO A 705 -12.82 -2.81 -2.19
N LEU A 706 -12.58 -2.64 -0.88
CA LEU A 706 -13.59 -2.81 0.18
C LEU A 706 -13.86 -1.53 0.99
N SER A 707 -13.28 -0.39 0.58
CA SER A 707 -13.50 0.91 1.21
C SER A 707 -14.79 1.56 0.68
N GLY A 708 -15.87 1.56 1.48
CA GLY A 708 -17.10 2.27 1.14
C GLY A 708 -16.84 3.78 0.99
N VAL A 709 -17.02 4.30 -0.22
CA VAL A 709 -16.90 5.72 -0.55
C VAL A 709 -18.15 6.45 -0.06
N GLY A 710 -18.01 7.20 1.03
CA GLY A 710 -18.99 8.16 1.53
C GLY A 710 -18.69 9.56 1.00
N ASP A 711 -19.76 10.31 0.73
CA ASP A 711 -19.77 11.65 0.12
C ASP A 711 -18.69 12.59 0.67
N LEU A 712 -17.70 12.89 -0.16
CA LEU A 712 -16.96 14.15 -0.05
C LEU A 712 -16.35 14.56 -1.39
N LEU A 713 -17.16 15.19 -2.24
CA LEU A 713 -16.68 15.82 -3.45
C LEU A 713 -16.61 17.33 -3.25
N MET A 714 -15.39 17.81 -3.09
CA MET A 714 -15.11 19.19 -2.71
C MET A 714 -14.60 20.04 -3.87
N GLY A 715 -15.44 20.99 -4.28
CA GLY A 715 -15.01 22.28 -4.83
C GLY A 715 -14.68 23.33 -3.75
N ALA A 716 -14.22 22.92 -2.56
CA ALA A 716 -13.92 23.81 -1.42
C ALA A 716 -12.83 23.25 -0.49
N GLY A 717 -11.79 22.62 -1.04
CA GLY A 717 -10.75 21.87 -0.32
C GLY A 717 -9.97 22.58 0.80
N ARG A 718 -10.19 23.88 1.03
CA ARG A 718 -9.60 24.62 2.16
C ARG A 718 -10.37 24.40 3.47
N LEU A 719 -11.68 24.15 3.45
CA LEU A 719 -12.50 24.03 4.66
C LEU A 719 -12.61 22.60 5.21
N ALA A 720 -12.56 21.55 4.37
CA ALA A 720 -12.47 20.20 4.92
C ALA A 720 -11.09 19.90 5.51
N ARG A 721 -9.99 20.50 5.02
CA ARG A 721 -8.68 20.31 5.65
C ARG A 721 -8.67 20.75 7.12
N ALA A 722 -9.42 21.81 7.44
CA ALA A 722 -9.60 22.31 8.81
C ALA A 722 -10.58 21.51 9.67
N SER A 723 -11.65 20.95 9.08
CA SER A 723 -12.59 20.09 9.81
C SER A 723 -12.11 18.63 9.91
N VAL A 724 -11.23 18.18 9.02
CA VAL A 724 -10.70 16.80 8.92
C VAL A 724 -9.35 16.61 9.59
N LYS A 725 -8.44 17.62 9.62
CA LYS A 725 -7.33 17.59 10.61
C LYS A 725 -7.86 17.60 12.04
N GLY A 726 -9.02 18.23 12.25
CA GLY A 726 -9.85 17.99 13.43
C GLY A 726 -10.36 16.55 13.49
N ALA A 727 -11.00 16.01 12.44
CA ALA A 727 -11.62 14.67 12.44
C ALA A 727 -10.67 13.51 12.75
N ALA A 728 -9.45 13.51 12.20
CA ALA A 728 -8.43 12.49 12.45
C ALA A 728 -7.93 12.50 13.91
N HIS A 729 -8.05 13.64 14.60
CA HIS A 729 -7.78 13.79 16.02
C HIS A 729 -9.07 13.69 16.89
N LYS A 730 -10.27 13.75 16.28
CA LYS A 730 -11.55 13.88 17.00
C LYS A 730 -12.23 12.59 17.43
N ILE A 731 -11.87 11.43 16.90
CA ILE A 731 -12.45 10.18 17.44
C ILE A 731 -11.85 9.87 18.83
N GLN A 732 -10.67 10.39 19.15
CA GLN A 732 -10.10 10.36 20.52
C GLN A 732 -10.60 11.51 21.41
N VAL A 733 -10.94 12.67 20.85
CA VAL A 733 -11.38 13.84 21.64
C VAL A 733 -12.82 13.72 22.16
N LEU A 734 -13.68 12.91 21.53
CA LEU A 734 -15.06 12.70 21.99
C LEU A 734 -15.25 11.52 22.98
N ARG A 735 -14.14 10.89 23.42
CA ARG A 735 -14.10 9.99 24.59
C ARG A 735 -13.11 10.49 25.65
N GLY A 736 -13.21 11.76 26.04
CA GLY A 736 -12.68 12.23 27.33
C GLY A 736 -11.16 12.37 27.47
N THR A 737 -10.38 12.30 26.40
CA THR A 737 -8.94 12.57 26.43
C THR A 737 -8.55 13.38 25.18
N ALA A 738 -8.71 14.70 25.20
CA ALA A 738 -7.71 15.50 24.51
C ALA A 738 -6.37 15.12 25.14
N ASP A 739 -5.33 14.83 24.34
CA ASP A 739 -4.02 14.49 24.88
C ASP A 739 -3.64 15.56 25.89
N SER A 740 -3.67 15.18 27.17
CA SER A 740 -3.46 16.11 28.28
C SER A 740 -2.14 16.84 28.13
N TYR A 741 -1.21 16.28 27.34
CA TYR A 741 0.08 16.81 26.99
C TYR A 741 0.04 18.06 26.09
N ASP A 742 -0.74 18.09 25.01
CA ASP A 742 -0.75 19.24 24.07
C ASP A 742 -1.47 20.45 24.66
N LEU A 743 -2.59 20.23 25.34
CA LEU A 743 -3.25 21.28 26.11
C LEU A 743 -2.37 21.74 27.28
N LEU A 744 -1.61 20.85 27.93
CA LEU A 744 -0.66 21.21 28.99
C LEU A 744 0.49 22.05 28.44
N ALA A 745 1.13 21.63 27.35
CA ALA A 745 2.21 22.35 26.68
C ALA A 745 1.75 23.75 26.22
N ALA A 746 0.56 23.85 25.64
CA ALA A 746 -0.05 25.12 25.27
C ALA A 746 -0.38 25.99 26.51
N SER A 747 -0.96 25.40 27.57
CA SER A 747 -1.30 26.12 28.81
C SER A 747 -0.10 26.65 29.58
N GLN A 748 1.09 26.09 29.38
CA GLN A 748 2.34 26.61 29.95
C GLN A 748 2.79 27.92 29.29
N ARG A 749 2.39 28.17 28.02
CA ARG A 749 2.78 29.35 27.24
C ARG A 749 1.70 30.42 27.13
N TYR A 750 0.43 30.05 27.26
CA TYR A 750 -0.72 30.93 27.05
C TYR A 750 -1.63 31.00 28.29
N LYS A 751 -2.49 32.01 28.38
CA LYS A 751 -3.36 32.24 29.56
C LYS A 751 -4.46 31.18 29.73
N GLY A 752 -4.72 30.40 28.67
CA GLY A 752 -5.61 29.26 28.69
C GLY A 752 -5.47 28.51 27.37
N ALA A 753 -5.73 27.21 27.40
CA ALA A 753 -5.82 26.37 26.21
C ALA A 753 -7.15 25.62 26.25
N ALA A 754 -7.80 25.45 25.10
CA ALA A 754 -9.04 24.71 25.02
C ALA A 754 -9.20 23.99 23.69
N THR A 755 -9.84 22.83 23.74
CA THR A 755 -10.52 22.29 22.55
C THR A 755 -11.96 22.79 22.56
N GLY A 756 -12.51 23.10 21.39
CA GLY A 756 -13.86 23.65 21.27
C GLY A 756 -14.38 23.66 19.85
N THR A 757 -15.67 23.91 19.68
CA THR A 757 -16.32 23.96 18.36
C THR A 757 -16.25 25.36 17.77
N LEU A 758 -15.84 25.46 16.52
CA LEU A 758 -15.87 26.67 15.71
C LEU A 758 -16.91 26.50 14.59
N LYS A 759 -17.86 27.42 14.52
CA LYS A 759 -18.84 27.47 13.42
C LYS A 759 -18.26 28.30 12.27
N ILE A 760 -18.10 27.69 11.10
CA ILE A 760 -17.66 28.36 9.87
C ILE A 760 -18.69 28.07 8.78
N ALA A 761 -19.44 29.09 8.36
CA ALA A 761 -20.58 28.93 7.45
C ALA A 761 -21.56 27.83 7.95
N ASP A 762 -21.90 26.85 7.10
CA ASP A 762 -22.82 25.75 7.41
C ASP A 762 -22.15 24.55 8.11
N HIS A 763 -20.88 24.68 8.54
CA HIS A 763 -20.11 23.59 9.15
C HIS A 763 -19.62 23.94 10.56
N CYS A 764 -19.62 22.93 11.44
CA CYS A 764 -19.00 22.98 12.77
C CYS A 764 -17.76 22.08 12.79
N GLY A 765 -16.59 22.64 13.11
CA GLY A 765 -15.34 21.91 13.31
C GLY A 765 -14.81 22.07 14.73
N ASP A 766 -14.02 21.11 15.24
CA ASP A 766 -13.37 21.26 16.56
C ASP A 766 -11.97 21.77 16.28
N VAL A 767 -11.56 22.73 17.08
CA VAL A 767 -10.32 23.47 16.94
C VAL A 767 -9.62 23.47 18.29
N LEU A 768 -8.31 23.25 18.27
CA LEU A 768 -7.45 23.54 19.41
C LEU A 768 -7.14 25.04 19.39
N ALA A 769 -7.45 25.72 20.48
CA ALA A 769 -7.30 27.16 20.57
C ALA A 769 -6.60 27.56 21.88
N VAL A 770 -5.88 28.66 21.83
CA VAL A 770 -5.26 29.29 23.01
C VAL A 770 -5.83 30.68 23.23
N GLN A 771 -5.87 31.09 24.49
CA GLN A 771 -6.35 32.39 24.89
C GLN A 771 -5.19 33.37 25.11
N GLN A 772 -5.23 34.49 24.38
CA GLN A 772 -4.30 35.60 24.56
C GLN A 772 -5.08 36.93 24.49
N GLN A 773 -4.79 37.85 25.43
CA GLN A 773 -5.47 39.16 25.50
C GLN A 773 -7.01 39.09 25.48
N GLY A 774 -7.59 38.05 26.10
CA GLY A 774 -9.05 37.87 26.18
C GLY A 774 -9.71 37.32 24.91
N LYS A 775 -8.93 37.01 23.86
CA LYS A 775 -9.41 36.42 22.61
C LYS A 775 -8.86 35.02 22.41
N TRP A 776 -9.61 34.19 21.69
CA TRP A 776 -9.20 32.84 21.29
C TRP A 776 -8.53 32.89 19.92
N TYR A 777 -7.42 32.19 19.79
CA TYR A 777 -6.67 32.02 18.54
C TYR A 777 -6.46 30.54 18.29
N ALA A 778 -6.47 30.13 17.03
CA ALA A 778 -6.16 28.75 16.68
C ALA A 778 -4.70 28.41 17.08
N TYR A 779 -4.45 27.15 17.43
CA TYR A 779 -3.15 26.66 17.86
C TYR A 779 -2.72 25.49 16.99
N ASP A 780 -1.51 25.59 16.44
CA ASP A 780 -0.85 24.53 15.68
C ASP A 780 -0.03 23.69 16.67
N ASP A 781 -0.43 22.44 16.85
CA ASP A 781 0.20 21.46 17.73
C ASP A 781 1.54 20.96 17.18
N VAL A 782 1.71 20.94 15.86
CA VAL A 782 2.98 20.57 15.21
C VAL A 782 4.00 21.69 15.34
N ALA A 783 3.59 22.94 15.07
CA ALA A 783 4.44 24.12 15.21
C ALA A 783 4.53 24.64 16.65
N GLN A 784 3.71 24.11 17.56
CA GLN A 784 3.59 24.50 18.97
C GLN A 784 3.32 25.99 19.18
N GLN A 785 2.51 26.61 18.32
CA GLN A 785 2.34 28.05 18.24
C GLN A 785 0.91 28.46 17.83
N ALA A 786 0.43 29.57 18.40
CA ALA A 786 -0.83 30.20 17.99
C ALA A 786 -0.71 30.88 16.62
N TYR A 787 -1.80 30.94 15.86
CA TYR A 787 -1.79 31.57 14.53
C TYR A 787 -3.13 32.23 14.18
N GLY A 788 -3.10 33.06 13.13
CA GLY A 788 -4.29 33.64 12.52
C GLY A 788 -4.99 34.76 13.30
N SER A 789 -6.18 35.11 12.81
CA SER A 789 -7.10 36.09 13.42
C SER A 789 -7.82 35.51 14.65
N PRO A 790 -8.43 36.36 15.50
CA PRO A 790 -9.30 35.91 16.57
C PRO A 790 -10.44 35.03 16.05
N LEU A 791 -10.77 33.99 16.81
CA LEU A 791 -11.88 33.09 16.50
C LEU A 791 -13.19 33.67 17.04
N ASP A 792 -13.94 34.38 16.19
CA ASP A 792 -15.15 35.11 16.60
C ASP A 792 -16.34 34.19 17.01
N ALA A 793 -16.35 32.92 16.58
CA ALA A 793 -17.43 31.95 16.85
C ALA A 793 -16.94 30.65 17.53
N PHE A 794 -15.88 30.75 18.34
CA PHE A 794 -15.33 29.60 19.05
C PHE A 794 -16.01 29.38 20.40
N THR A 795 -16.52 28.18 20.62
CA THR A 795 -17.11 27.75 21.90
C THR A 795 -16.20 26.72 22.55
N PRO A 796 -15.47 27.05 23.63
CA PRO A 796 -14.58 26.10 24.30
C PRO A 796 -15.37 24.99 25.01
N THR A 797 -14.90 23.74 24.88
CA THR A 797 -15.53 22.55 25.47
C THR A 797 -14.66 21.95 26.59
N ASN A 798 -13.36 21.79 26.36
CA ASN A 798 -12.41 21.32 27.39
C ASN A 798 -11.33 22.37 27.63
N THR A 799 -11.36 23.05 28.78
CA THR A 799 -10.44 24.14 29.14
C THR A 799 -9.38 23.70 30.14
N LEU A 800 -8.11 23.95 29.82
CA LEU A 800 -6.98 23.92 30.75
C LEU A 800 -6.53 25.36 31.01
N MET A 801 -6.74 25.83 32.24
CA MET A 801 -6.26 27.14 32.70
C MET A 801 -5.06 26.94 33.65
N PRO A 802 -4.07 27.85 33.61
CA PRO A 802 -2.94 27.78 34.54
C PRO A 802 -3.46 27.83 35.99
N VAL A 803 -2.88 26.99 36.85
CA VAL A 803 -3.25 26.91 38.27
C VAL A 803 -3.10 28.30 38.88
N SER A 804 -4.22 28.92 39.24
CA SER A 804 -4.19 30.16 40.01
C SER A 804 -3.59 29.81 41.37
N ARG A 805 -2.42 30.35 41.69
CA ARG A 805 -1.82 30.23 43.03
C ARG A 805 -2.69 31.03 44.01
N ARG A 806 -3.81 30.45 44.46
CA ARG A 806 -4.68 31.07 45.47
C ARG A 806 -4.07 30.87 46.86
N VAL A 807 -3.65 31.98 47.44
CA VAL A 807 -3.45 32.16 48.87
C VAL A 807 -4.71 31.71 49.60
N THR A 808 -4.55 30.76 50.51
CA THR A 808 -5.63 30.19 51.31
C THR A 808 -6.08 31.18 52.38
N HIS A 809 -7.32 31.64 52.30
CA HIS A 809 -8.07 32.07 53.48
C HIS A 809 -9.12 31.02 53.83
N ARG A 810 -9.02 30.53 55.07
CA ARG A 810 -9.96 29.60 55.71
C ARG A 810 -11.30 30.30 55.94
N GLY A 811 -12.41 29.59 55.71
CA GLY A 811 -13.70 29.99 56.26
C GLY A 811 -14.90 29.28 55.63
N GLY A 812 -15.38 28.24 56.32
CA GLY A 812 -16.82 28.08 56.61
C GLY A 812 -17.76 27.57 55.51
N GLN A 813 -18.32 26.39 55.80
CA GLN A 813 -19.73 26.01 55.61
C GLN A 813 -20.20 25.71 54.18
N ARG A 814 -20.28 24.41 53.85
CA ARG A 814 -21.08 23.88 52.74
C ARG A 814 -22.51 23.66 53.20
N TYR A 815 -23.46 24.23 52.45
CA TYR A 815 -24.84 23.79 52.38
C TYR A 815 -24.98 23.02 51.06
N GLU A 816 -25.30 21.73 51.12
CA GLU A 816 -25.70 20.92 49.95
C GLU A 816 -27.22 20.81 49.91
N PRO A 817 -27.84 21.04 48.75
CA PRO A 817 -29.02 20.31 48.32
C PRO A 817 -28.65 19.39 47.13
N LEU A 818 -28.88 18.09 47.32
CA LEU A 818 -28.82 17.06 46.29
C LEU A 818 -29.88 17.33 45.21
N ASP A 819 -29.55 17.14 43.93
CA ASP A 819 -30.02 15.96 43.19
C ASP A 819 -29.33 15.81 41.82
N ARG A 820 -28.68 14.66 41.59
CA ARG A 820 -28.41 14.03 40.28
C ARG A 820 -27.61 12.74 40.49
N ASN A 821 -28.33 11.63 40.54
CA ASN A 821 -27.80 10.27 40.55
C ASN A 821 -27.24 9.88 39.17
N TRP A 822 -25.90 9.88 39.03
CA TRP A 822 -25.17 8.94 38.16
C TRP A 822 -23.68 8.80 38.57
N ARG A 823 -23.36 8.67 39.86
CA ARG A 823 -21.99 8.31 40.26
C ARG A 823 -21.82 6.80 40.27
N LEU A 824 -20.94 6.30 39.39
CA LEU A 824 -20.19 5.07 39.59
C LEU A 824 -19.57 5.13 40.99
N VAL A 825 -19.97 4.20 41.86
CA VAL A 825 -19.39 4.01 43.18
C VAL A 825 -17.97 3.47 42.98
N TYR A 826 -16.97 4.34 43.13
CA TYR A 826 -15.60 3.92 43.39
C TYR A 826 -15.50 3.54 44.88
N PRO A 827 -14.97 2.35 45.24
CA PRO A 827 -14.55 2.11 46.62
C PRO A 827 -13.53 3.18 47.02
N SER A 828 -13.79 3.87 48.13
CA SER A 828 -13.02 5.01 48.64
C SER A 828 -11.69 4.62 49.31
N THR A 829 -11.07 3.53 48.85
CA THR A 829 -9.70 3.17 49.21
C THR A 829 -9.05 2.54 47.98
N PRO A 830 -7.91 3.05 47.47
CA PRO A 830 -7.14 2.30 46.50
C PRO A 830 -6.77 0.97 47.17
N PRO A 831 -7.04 -0.19 46.55
CA PRO A 831 -6.43 -1.41 47.04
C PRO A 831 -4.92 -1.17 46.98
N THR A 832 -4.25 -1.30 48.12
CA THR A 832 -2.80 -1.46 48.18
C THR A 832 -2.36 -2.36 47.03
N PRO A 833 -1.33 -1.99 46.25
CA PRO A 833 -0.90 -2.80 45.11
C PRO A 833 -0.61 -4.20 45.63
N SER A 834 -1.49 -5.14 45.30
CA SER A 834 -1.26 -6.54 45.57
C SER A 834 0.03 -6.91 44.85
N LYS A 835 0.94 -7.53 45.59
CA LYS A 835 2.17 -8.14 45.09
C LYS A 835 1.92 -8.78 43.72
N SER A 836 2.84 -8.51 42.79
CA SER A 836 3.01 -9.18 41.48
C SER A 836 2.31 -10.54 41.45
N LYS A 837 1.13 -10.59 40.82
CA LYS A 837 0.44 -11.85 40.57
C LYS A 837 0.90 -12.29 39.19
N THR A 838 1.70 -13.34 39.17
CA THR A 838 2.15 -14.00 37.94
C THR A 838 0.96 -14.37 37.07
N LEU A 839 1.05 -14.09 35.77
CA LEU A 839 0.05 -14.52 34.79
C LEU A 839 -0.20 -16.04 34.91
N PRO A 840 -1.44 -16.52 34.69
CA PRO A 840 -1.77 -17.93 34.82
C PRO A 840 -0.87 -18.79 33.93
N ILE A 841 -0.36 -19.91 34.42
CA ILE A 841 0.50 -20.79 33.60
C ILE A 841 -0.28 -21.34 32.38
N GLU A 842 -1.55 -21.65 32.60
CA GLU A 842 -2.50 -22.08 31.57
C GLU A 842 -2.92 -20.95 30.61
N ASP A 843 -3.55 -21.30 29.49
CA ASP A 843 -4.02 -20.34 28.49
C ASP A 843 -4.89 -19.25 29.13
N TYR A 844 -4.66 -17.99 28.73
CA TYR A 844 -5.29 -16.84 29.39
C TYR A 844 -6.82 -16.84 29.23
N ALA A 845 -7.36 -17.18 28.06
CA ALA A 845 -8.80 -17.20 27.82
C ALA A 845 -9.48 -18.37 28.55
N LEU A 846 -8.79 -19.52 28.66
CA LEU A 846 -9.23 -20.65 29.50
C LEU A 846 -9.28 -20.27 30.99
N ALA A 847 -8.20 -19.69 31.52
CA ALA A 847 -8.06 -19.33 32.94
C ALA A 847 -9.09 -18.29 33.40
N THR A 848 -9.42 -17.35 32.50
CA THR A 848 -10.36 -16.25 32.77
C THR A 848 -11.79 -16.61 32.42
N LYS A 849 -12.02 -17.70 31.67
CA LYS A 849 -13.31 -18.01 31.04
C LYS A 849 -13.83 -16.85 30.19
N GLY A 850 -12.90 -16.14 29.53
CA GLY A 850 -13.17 -14.93 28.74
C GLY A 850 -13.57 -13.69 29.54
N LYS A 851 -13.47 -13.70 30.88
CA LYS A 851 -13.81 -12.54 31.72
C LYS A 851 -12.69 -11.51 31.73
N TRP A 852 -13.07 -10.24 31.70
CA TRP A 852 -12.12 -9.16 31.85
C TRP A 852 -11.63 -9.03 33.30
N ARG A 853 -10.30 -9.00 33.51
CA ARG A 853 -9.66 -8.75 34.80
C ARG A 853 -8.98 -7.40 34.78
N TRP A 854 -9.51 -6.43 35.53
CA TRP A 854 -9.00 -5.06 35.52
C TRP A 854 -7.50 -4.96 35.79
N ASP A 855 -6.99 -5.69 36.80
CA ASP A 855 -5.57 -5.66 37.19
C ASP A 855 -4.64 -6.06 36.05
N ASP A 856 -5.04 -7.05 35.25
CA ASP A 856 -4.26 -7.60 34.13
C ASP A 856 -4.10 -6.56 33.00
N PHE A 857 -4.97 -5.56 32.93
CA PHE A 857 -4.94 -4.51 31.90
C PHE A 857 -4.84 -3.08 32.47
N ALA A 858 -4.61 -2.92 33.79
CA ALA A 858 -4.62 -1.63 34.47
C ALA A 858 -3.49 -0.69 34.02
N THR A 859 -2.32 -1.25 33.68
CA THR A 859 -1.13 -0.49 33.24
C THR A 859 -0.70 -0.90 31.84
N ALA A 860 -0.01 -0.02 31.12
CA ALA A 860 0.53 -0.34 29.79
C ALA A 860 1.49 -1.54 29.82
N ALA A 861 2.24 -1.72 30.91
CA ALA A 861 3.12 -2.86 31.12
C ALA A 861 2.34 -4.17 31.29
N ALA A 862 1.31 -4.18 32.15
CA ALA A 862 0.46 -5.35 32.35
C ALA A 862 -0.29 -5.74 31.06
N ARG A 863 -0.83 -4.74 30.34
CA ARG A 863 -1.44 -4.95 29.01
C ARG A 863 -0.48 -5.63 28.04
N LYS A 864 0.75 -5.14 27.96
CA LYS A 864 1.78 -5.71 27.09
C LYS A 864 2.13 -7.15 27.48
N GLU A 865 2.25 -7.43 28.77
CA GLU A 865 2.58 -8.76 29.29
C GLU A 865 1.49 -9.78 28.95
N VAL A 866 0.22 -9.43 29.18
CA VAL A 866 -0.93 -10.30 28.88
C VAL A 866 -1.10 -10.50 27.38
N SER A 867 -0.98 -9.43 26.58
CA SER A 867 -1.05 -9.53 25.11
C SER A 867 0.08 -10.40 24.54
N GLN A 868 1.30 -10.27 25.07
CA GLN A 868 2.43 -11.11 24.64
C GLN A 868 2.21 -12.58 25.00
N LYS A 869 1.67 -12.85 26.20
CA LYS A 869 1.35 -14.22 26.61
C LYS A 869 0.27 -14.83 25.70
N PHE A 870 -0.82 -14.10 25.48
CA PHE A 870 -1.90 -14.53 24.60
C PHE A 870 -1.39 -14.86 23.18
N GLU A 871 -0.52 -14.01 22.64
CA GLU A 871 0.11 -14.25 21.34
C GLU A 871 0.96 -15.54 21.34
N ASN A 872 1.75 -15.74 22.39
CA ASN A 872 2.58 -16.94 22.53
C ASN A 872 1.73 -18.21 22.65
N ASP A 873 0.66 -18.18 23.46
CA ASP A 873 -0.27 -19.29 23.65
C ASP A 873 -0.98 -19.63 22.33
N MET A 874 -1.47 -18.61 21.60
CA MET A 874 -2.10 -18.76 20.29
C MET A 874 -1.14 -19.38 19.27
N VAL A 875 0.08 -18.87 19.16
CA VAL A 875 1.09 -19.39 18.22
C VAL A 875 1.46 -20.84 18.57
N ALA A 876 1.62 -21.16 19.86
CA ALA A 876 1.87 -22.52 20.32
C ALA A 876 0.70 -23.45 19.99
N TYR A 877 -0.54 -23.00 20.21
CA TYR A 877 -1.74 -23.75 19.88
C TYR A 877 -1.85 -24.05 18.39
N TYR A 878 -1.74 -23.05 17.50
CA TYR A 878 -1.82 -23.31 16.06
C TYR A 878 -0.64 -24.15 15.52
N LYS A 879 0.53 -24.09 16.16
CA LYS A 879 1.62 -25.05 15.88
C LYS A 879 1.21 -26.46 16.28
N SER A 880 0.63 -26.65 17.46
CA SER A 880 0.17 -27.96 17.95
C SER A 880 -0.94 -28.55 17.08
N VAL A 881 -1.90 -27.73 16.64
CA VAL A 881 -3.03 -28.14 15.76
C VAL A 881 -2.56 -28.50 14.35
N LYS A 882 -1.44 -27.92 13.86
CA LYS A 882 -0.81 -28.37 12.59
C LYS A 882 -0.08 -29.71 12.72
N THR A 883 0.19 -30.16 13.95
CA THR A 883 0.92 -31.40 14.26
C THR A 883 0.05 -32.51 14.88
N ALA A 884 -1.22 -32.23 15.20
CA ALA A 884 -2.15 -33.16 15.85
C ALA A 884 -3.54 -33.15 15.19
N ASP A 885 -4.27 -34.27 15.28
CA ASP A 885 -5.63 -34.41 14.76
C ASP A 885 -6.57 -33.32 15.32
N ILE A 886 -7.02 -32.42 14.44
CA ILE A 886 -8.09 -31.44 14.69
C ILE A 886 -9.30 -32.19 15.28
N ALA A 887 -10.02 -31.58 16.23
CA ALA A 887 -11.21 -32.18 16.84
C ALA A 887 -12.14 -32.74 15.75
N ALA A 888 -12.48 -34.03 15.85
CA ALA A 888 -13.26 -34.71 14.82
C ALA A 888 -14.58 -33.97 14.58
N ARG A 889 -14.76 -33.46 13.36
CA ARG A 889 -15.98 -32.73 12.99
C ARG A 889 -17.17 -33.69 13.03
N PRO A 890 -18.33 -33.28 13.57
CA PRO A 890 -19.55 -34.07 13.49
C PRO A 890 -19.95 -34.32 12.03
N ALA A 891 -20.63 -35.43 11.78
CA ALA A 891 -21.19 -35.72 10.46
C ALA A 891 -22.19 -34.62 10.07
N ILE A 892 -21.97 -33.99 8.91
CA ILE A 892 -22.86 -32.94 8.41
C ILE A 892 -24.20 -33.58 8.01
N PRO A 893 -25.35 -33.11 8.56
CA PRO A 893 -26.65 -33.63 8.18
C PRO A 893 -26.92 -33.48 6.68
N SER A 894 -27.36 -34.56 6.04
CA SER A 894 -27.76 -34.53 4.63
C SER A 894 -29.18 -33.96 4.47
N ILE A 895 -29.27 -32.83 3.78
CA ILE A 895 -30.48 -32.06 3.47
C ILE A 895 -30.34 -31.61 2.00
N PRO A 896 -30.51 -32.54 1.03
CA PRO A 896 -30.23 -32.27 -0.38
C PRO A 896 -31.22 -31.30 -1.03
N GLU A 897 -32.43 -31.18 -0.47
CA GLU A 897 -33.47 -30.26 -0.92
C GLU A 897 -33.75 -29.20 0.15
N PRO A 898 -34.08 -27.95 -0.20
CA PRO A 898 -34.41 -26.92 0.78
C PRO A 898 -35.56 -27.33 1.71
N ARG A 899 -35.29 -27.36 3.02
CA ARG A 899 -36.25 -27.66 4.10
C ARG A 899 -36.49 -26.44 4.98
N PRO A 900 -37.59 -26.37 5.75
CA PRO A 900 -37.84 -25.28 6.68
C PRO A 900 -36.64 -25.02 7.60
N SER A 901 -36.34 -23.74 7.87
CA SER A 901 -35.16 -23.36 8.68
C SER A 901 -35.13 -24.00 10.06
N SER A 902 -36.31 -24.25 10.66
CA SER A 902 -36.44 -24.96 11.94
C SER A 902 -35.94 -26.40 11.87
N GLU A 903 -36.17 -27.11 10.76
CA GLU A 903 -35.69 -28.47 10.55
C GLU A 903 -34.17 -28.50 10.38
N VAL A 904 -33.61 -27.55 9.62
CA VAL A 904 -32.16 -27.42 9.41
C VAL A 904 -31.44 -27.16 10.74
N ILE A 905 -31.95 -26.21 11.54
CA ILE A 905 -31.41 -25.88 12.87
C ILE A 905 -31.51 -27.10 13.80
N THR A 906 -32.65 -27.81 13.79
CA THR A 906 -32.85 -29.01 14.60
C THR A 906 -31.84 -30.09 14.27
N ARG A 907 -31.66 -30.41 12.98
CA ARG A 907 -30.70 -31.43 12.53
C ARG A 907 -29.26 -31.06 12.88
N ALA A 908 -28.90 -29.78 12.75
CA ALA A 908 -27.57 -29.29 13.14
C ALA A 908 -27.33 -29.46 14.64
N LEU A 909 -28.30 -29.06 15.48
CA LEU A 909 -28.21 -29.21 16.94
C LEU A 909 -28.32 -30.67 17.39
N GLN A 910 -28.93 -31.56 16.63
CA GLN A 910 -28.91 -33.00 16.90
C GLN A 910 -27.54 -33.62 16.60
N ALA A 911 -26.89 -33.17 15.52
CA ALA A 911 -25.59 -33.67 15.11
C ALA A 911 -24.42 -33.08 15.93
N SER A 912 -24.57 -31.87 16.50
CA SER A 912 -23.51 -31.22 17.28
C SER A 912 -24.04 -30.51 18.51
N ASN A 913 -23.24 -30.50 19.59
CA ASN A 913 -23.50 -29.65 20.75
C ASN A 913 -23.22 -28.17 20.49
N GLY A 914 -22.51 -27.83 19.41
CA GLY A 914 -22.23 -26.45 19.01
C GLY A 914 -22.70 -26.17 17.59
N VAL A 915 -23.44 -25.08 17.39
CA VAL A 915 -23.82 -24.61 16.04
C VAL A 915 -23.45 -23.14 15.86
N ILE A 916 -22.65 -22.85 14.83
CA ILE A 916 -22.14 -21.51 14.54
C ILE A 916 -22.91 -20.92 13.35
N PHE A 917 -23.62 -19.82 13.58
CA PHE A 917 -24.29 -19.06 12.55
C PHE A 917 -23.32 -18.03 11.95
N GLY A 918 -23.04 -18.17 10.65
CA GLY A 918 -22.20 -17.26 9.89
C GLY A 918 -23.03 -16.16 9.23
N GLU A 919 -22.81 -14.91 9.63
CA GLU A 919 -23.55 -13.76 9.11
C GLU A 919 -22.74 -12.87 8.15
N ASN A 920 -23.46 -11.97 7.49
CA ASN A 920 -22.91 -10.71 6.99
C ASN A 920 -23.30 -9.62 8.00
N HIS A 921 -22.34 -8.87 8.53
CA HIS A 921 -22.65 -7.80 9.49
C HIS A 921 -23.53 -6.70 8.87
N ALA A 922 -23.56 -6.56 7.55
CA ALA A 922 -24.41 -5.61 6.84
C ALA A 922 -25.87 -6.08 6.65
N GLU A 923 -26.25 -7.26 7.16
CA GLU A 923 -27.60 -7.84 6.96
C GLU A 923 -28.29 -8.12 8.31
N ILE A 924 -29.62 -7.95 8.36
CA ILE A 924 -30.47 -8.19 9.54
C ILE A 924 -30.94 -9.66 9.68
N ALA A 925 -30.77 -10.46 8.62
CA ALA A 925 -31.37 -11.78 8.48
C ALA A 925 -31.01 -12.77 9.61
N SER A 926 -29.79 -12.71 10.14
CA SER A 926 -29.32 -13.52 11.26
C SER A 926 -30.04 -13.17 12.57
N PHE A 927 -30.21 -11.88 12.86
CA PHE A 927 -30.90 -11.41 14.06
C PHE A 927 -32.37 -11.82 14.05
N GLN A 928 -33.06 -11.66 12.93
CA GLN A 928 -34.45 -12.11 12.77
C GLN A 928 -34.55 -13.63 12.85
N LEU A 929 -33.66 -14.37 12.19
CA LEU A 929 -33.65 -15.84 12.30
C LEU A 929 -33.45 -16.30 13.75
N LEU A 930 -32.48 -15.74 14.48
CA LEU A 930 -32.26 -16.15 15.87
C LEU A 930 -33.45 -15.77 16.76
N PHE A 931 -34.03 -14.60 16.55
CA PHE A 931 -35.20 -14.13 17.28
C PHE A 931 -36.42 -15.02 17.05
N ASP A 932 -36.69 -15.40 15.81
CA ASP A 932 -37.81 -16.24 15.42
C ASP A 932 -37.70 -17.66 15.99
N HIS A 933 -36.47 -18.14 16.21
CA HIS A 933 -36.20 -19.52 16.64
C HIS A 933 -35.74 -19.66 18.10
N VAL A 934 -35.90 -18.64 18.96
CA VAL A 934 -35.54 -18.75 20.40
C VAL A 934 -36.23 -19.94 21.07
N ASP A 935 -37.52 -20.14 20.83
CA ASP A 935 -38.27 -21.25 21.41
C ASP A 935 -37.75 -22.61 20.93
N LEU A 936 -37.32 -22.70 19.66
CA LEU A 936 -36.67 -23.89 19.12
C LEU A 936 -35.33 -24.15 19.83
N PHE A 937 -34.52 -23.12 20.09
CA PHE A 937 -33.27 -23.28 20.82
C PHE A 937 -33.51 -23.81 22.24
N VAL A 938 -34.55 -23.33 22.92
CA VAL A 938 -34.98 -23.87 24.23
C VAL A 938 -35.37 -25.34 24.12
N GLN A 939 -36.18 -25.71 23.14
CA GLN A 939 -36.59 -27.10 22.88
C GLN A 939 -35.40 -28.01 22.60
N GLN A 940 -34.41 -27.50 21.85
CA GLN A 940 -33.15 -28.19 21.57
C GLN A 940 -32.15 -28.12 22.72
N LYS A 941 -32.56 -27.62 23.90
CA LYS A 941 -31.76 -27.55 25.14
C LYS A 941 -30.50 -26.70 25.01
N VAL A 942 -30.50 -25.69 24.14
CA VAL A 942 -29.44 -24.68 24.08
C VAL A 942 -29.42 -23.90 25.40
N LYS A 943 -28.25 -23.76 26.00
CA LYS A 943 -28.05 -23.04 27.28
C LYS A 943 -27.27 -21.75 27.13
N ARG A 944 -26.51 -21.60 26.04
CA ARG A 944 -25.64 -20.45 25.81
C ARG A 944 -25.72 -19.97 24.37
N VAL A 945 -25.69 -18.65 24.20
CA VAL A 945 -25.49 -17.98 22.91
C VAL A 945 -24.28 -17.06 23.02
N TYR A 946 -23.36 -17.21 22.07
CA TYR A 946 -22.14 -16.43 21.99
C TYR A 946 -22.22 -15.44 20.82
N PHE A 947 -21.70 -14.22 21.00
CA PHE A 947 -21.75 -13.19 19.98
C PHE A 947 -20.38 -12.59 19.69
N GLU A 948 -20.01 -12.56 18.41
CA GLU A 948 -18.99 -11.62 17.92
C GLU A 948 -19.48 -10.20 18.12
N GLY A 949 -18.59 -9.33 18.60
CA GLY A 949 -18.89 -7.94 18.80
C GLY A 949 -19.78 -7.60 19.99
N VAL A 950 -19.78 -8.50 20.98
CA VAL A 950 -20.23 -8.29 22.34
C VAL A 950 -19.03 -8.51 23.26
N ALA A 951 -18.77 -7.58 24.17
CA ALA A 951 -17.62 -7.60 25.07
C ALA A 951 -18.03 -7.59 26.55
N ASP A 952 -17.19 -8.20 27.40
CA ASP A 952 -17.34 -8.12 28.86
C ASP A 952 -16.72 -6.83 29.39
N TYR A 953 -17.53 -5.98 30.01
CA TYR A 953 -17.07 -4.78 30.71
C TYR A 953 -17.29 -4.94 32.22
N PRO A 954 -16.65 -4.13 33.08
CA PRO A 954 -16.92 -4.13 34.53
C PRO A 954 -18.40 -3.94 34.91
N SER A 955 -19.18 -3.36 34.01
CA SER A 955 -20.62 -3.13 34.18
C SER A 955 -21.50 -4.23 33.59
N GLY A 956 -20.91 -5.34 33.15
CA GLY A 956 -21.57 -6.46 32.50
C GLY A 956 -21.34 -6.52 30.99
N VAL A 957 -21.94 -7.53 30.37
CA VAL A 957 -21.90 -7.80 28.93
C VAL A 957 -22.62 -6.68 28.17
N ARG A 958 -21.95 -6.06 27.20
CA ARG A 958 -22.53 -4.97 26.39
C ARG A 958 -22.29 -5.16 24.89
N ASP A 959 -23.20 -4.59 24.11
CA ASP A 959 -23.01 -4.38 22.68
C ASP A 959 -21.75 -3.55 22.45
N ASP A 960 -20.83 -4.10 21.67
CA ASP A 960 -19.59 -3.47 21.26
C ASP A 960 -19.58 -3.16 19.76
N GLY A 961 -20.73 -3.30 19.09
CA GLY A 961 -20.94 -2.95 17.69
C GLY A 961 -21.76 -3.98 16.90
N ILE A 962 -22.25 -5.05 17.54
CA ILE A 962 -23.12 -6.04 16.88
C ILE A 962 -24.53 -5.48 16.61
N GLY A 963 -24.96 -4.45 17.35
CA GLY A 963 -26.24 -3.79 17.13
C GLY A 963 -26.30 -2.90 15.88
N TRP A 964 -25.23 -2.81 15.09
CA TRP A 964 -25.15 -1.99 13.88
C TRP A 964 -25.05 -2.86 12.63
N LEU A 965 -25.65 -2.41 11.52
CA LEU A 965 -25.55 -3.05 10.21
C LEU A 965 -24.22 -2.66 9.56
N GLY A 966 -23.14 -3.39 9.88
CA GLY A 966 -21.78 -3.07 9.46
C GLY A 966 -21.40 -1.62 9.81
N ASP A 967 -20.65 -0.98 8.91
CA ASP A 967 -20.25 0.43 9.06
C ASP A 967 -21.27 1.42 8.46
N THR A 968 -22.51 0.98 8.18
CA THR A 968 -23.51 1.79 7.46
C THR A 968 -24.10 2.93 8.31
N GLY A 969 -23.82 2.95 9.62
CA GLY A 969 -24.46 3.87 10.56
C GLY A 969 -25.93 3.56 10.83
N LYS A 970 -26.49 2.49 10.25
CA LYS A 970 -27.85 2.00 10.54
C LYS A 970 -27.80 0.99 11.69
N LYS A 971 -28.79 1.07 12.58
CA LYS A 971 -28.96 0.11 13.67
C LYS A 971 -29.74 -1.11 13.19
N ARG A 972 -29.49 -2.24 13.83
CA ARG A 972 -30.39 -3.39 13.80
C ARG A 972 -31.58 -3.03 14.65
N ASP A 973 -32.66 -2.60 14.01
CA ASP A 973 -33.83 -2.04 14.71
C ASP A 973 -34.91 -3.08 15.00
N TYR A 974 -34.93 -4.23 14.31
CA TYR A 974 -35.83 -5.33 14.64
C TYR A 974 -35.28 -6.73 14.29
N PRO A 975 -34.96 -7.55 15.31
CA PRO A 975 -34.75 -7.12 16.70
C PRO A 975 -33.48 -6.26 16.82
N SER A 976 -33.46 -5.39 17.82
CA SER A 976 -32.21 -4.84 18.35
C SER A 976 -31.44 -5.89 19.16
N PHE A 977 -30.14 -5.64 19.41
CA PHE A 977 -29.35 -6.53 20.26
C PHE A 977 -29.96 -6.67 21.66
N GLU A 978 -30.45 -5.58 22.25
CA GLU A 978 -31.08 -5.62 23.57
C GLU A 978 -32.38 -6.43 23.58
N GLU A 979 -33.20 -6.34 22.54
CA GLU A 979 -34.41 -7.16 22.41
C GLU A 979 -34.09 -8.64 22.22
N LEU A 980 -33.10 -8.96 21.39
CA LEU A 980 -32.64 -10.32 21.17
C LEU A 980 -32.03 -10.91 22.44
N LYS A 981 -31.17 -10.15 23.13
CA LYS A 981 -30.57 -10.50 24.43
C LYS A 981 -31.65 -10.75 25.48
N ALA A 982 -32.59 -9.82 25.63
CA ALA A 982 -33.69 -9.97 26.57
C ALA A 982 -34.54 -11.22 26.27
N LYS A 983 -34.78 -11.53 24.99
CA LYS A 983 -35.52 -12.74 24.59
C LYS A 983 -34.76 -14.02 24.93
N PHE A 984 -33.45 -14.08 24.70
CA PHE A 984 -32.62 -15.21 25.11
C PHE A 984 -32.58 -15.39 26.63
N GLU A 985 -32.32 -14.32 27.38
CA GLU A 985 -32.20 -14.36 28.85
C GLU A 985 -33.51 -14.73 29.52
N LYS A 986 -34.65 -14.20 29.03
CA LYS A 986 -36.00 -14.57 29.49
C LYS A 986 -36.28 -16.07 29.32
N ASN A 987 -35.67 -16.69 28.32
CA ASN A 987 -35.81 -18.12 28.01
C ASN A 987 -34.70 -18.99 28.62
N GLY A 988 -33.90 -18.44 29.54
CA GLY A 988 -32.85 -19.19 30.24
C GLY A 988 -31.64 -19.54 29.38
N ILE A 989 -31.43 -18.83 28.26
CA ILE A 989 -30.24 -18.94 27.42
C ILE A 989 -29.29 -17.80 27.79
N GLN A 990 -28.12 -18.14 28.32
CA GLN A 990 -27.12 -17.15 28.74
C GLN A 990 -26.43 -16.52 27.53
N VAL A 991 -26.40 -15.18 27.48
CA VAL A 991 -25.68 -14.42 26.47
C VAL A 991 -24.24 -14.19 26.91
N LEU A 992 -23.27 -14.57 26.07
CA LEU A 992 -21.84 -14.51 26.39
C LEU A 992 -21.03 -13.77 25.30
N PRO A 993 -20.01 -13.00 25.68
CA PRO A 993 -19.15 -12.26 24.75
C PRO A 993 -18.11 -13.18 24.09
N LEU A 994 -17.79 -12.90 22.82
CA LEU A 994 -16.60 -13.42 22.15
C LEU A 994 -15.54 -12.35 21.89
N GLU A 995 -15.83 -11.08 22.20
CA GLU A 995 -14.89 -9.99 22.03
C GLU A 995 -14.16 -9.68 23.36
N HIS A 996 -12.86 -9.46 23.28
CA HIS A 996 -12.03 -8.95 24.36
C HIS A 996 -11.32 -7.67 23.93
N ILE A 997 -11.56 -6.59 24.68
CA ILE A 997 -11.16 -5.22 24.37
C ILE A 997 -9.68 -5.09 23.92
N TYR A 998 -8.79 -5.92 24.47
CA TYR A 998 -7.35 -5.91 24.15
C TYR A 998 -6.80 -7.11 23.38
N LEU A 999 -7.52 -8.24 23.30
CA LEU A 999 -6.93 -9.51 22.83
C LEU A 999 -7.43 -9.95 21.45
N THR A 1000 -8.67 -9.61 21.11
CA THR A 1000 -9.29 -9.92 19.81
C THR A 1000 -9.16 -8.78 18.80
N GLN A 1001 -8.45 -7.69 19.18
CA GLN A 1001 -8.01 -6.58 18.33
C GLN A 1001 -9.09 -5.84 17.54
N ARG A 1002 -10.34 -5.80 18.02
CA ARG A 1002 -11.33 -4.85 17.49
C ARG A 1002 -11.07 -3.41 17.92
N HIS A 1003 -10.45 -3.19 19.08
CA HIS A 1003 -10.12 -1.87 19.66
C HIS A 1003 -8.63 -1.56 19.73
N ALA A 1004 -7.78 -2.41 19.17
CA ALA A 1004 -6.40 -2.00 18.92
C ALA A 1004 -6.45 -0.73 18.04
N PRO A 1005 -5.56 0.27 18.26
CA PRO A 1005 -5.48 1.41 17.36
C PRO A 1005 -5.13 0.86 15.97
N VAL A 1006 -6.17 0.68 15.17
CA VAL A 1006 -6.04 0.53 13.73
C VAL A 1006 -5.43 1.86 13.31
N THR A 1007 -4.12 1.86 13.07
CA THR A 1007 -3.47 2.86 12.26
C THR A 1007 -4.23 2.90 10.95
N GLN A 1008 -5.16 3.87 10.85
CA GLN A 1008 -6.02 4.25 9.72
C GLN A 1008 -5.78 3.52 8.39
N SER A 1009 -6.04 2.21 8.35
CA SER A 1009 -6.22 1.41 7.17
C SER A 1009 -7.47 0.60 7.46
N LYS A 1010 -8.59 0.92 6.78
CA LYS A 1010 -9.77 0.07 6.82
C LYS A 1010 -9.58 -1.25 6.08
N THR A 1011 -8.35 -1.59 5.69
CA THR A 1011 -8.04 -2.86 5.05
C THR A 1011 -6.87 -3.56 5.72
N LEU A 1012 -7.20 -4.62 6.46
CA LEU A 1012 -6.22 -5.60 6.91
C LEU A 1012 -5.50 -6.15 5.67
N ASP A 1013 -4.17 -6.07 5.61
CA ASP A 1013 -3.42 -6.83 4.60
C ASP A 1013 -3.75 -8.34 4.73
N LEU A 1014 -3.42 -9.19 3.75
CA LEU A 1014 -3.75 -10.62 3.88
C LEU A 1014 -3.08 -11.29 5.11
N ALA A 1015 -1.93 -10.81 5.55
CA ALA A 1015 -1.27 -11.28 6.76
C ALA A 1015 -1.98 -10.78 8.03
N GLU A 1016 -2.34 -9.51 8.13
CA GLU A 1016 -3.11 -8.91 9.22
C GLU A 1016 -4.53 -9.50 9.29
N ALA A 1017 -5.16 -9.75 8.14
CA ALA A 1017 -6.46 -10.39 8.05
C ALA A 1017 -6.38 -11.83 8.58
N LYS A 1018 -5.32 -12.56 8.24
CA LYS A 1018 -5.03 -13.88 8.82
C LYS A 1018 -4.74 -13.79 10.31
N GLU A 1019 -4.03 -12.76 10.74
CA GLU A 1019 -3.64 -12.55 12.14
C GLU A 1019 -4.86 -12.22 13.01
N ARG A 1020 -5.71 -11.28 12.58
CA ARG A 1020 -6.98 -10.95 13.23
C ARG A 1020 -7.94 -12.13 13.23
N LEU A 1021 -8.04 -12.85 12.11
CA LEU A 1021 -8.82 -14.07 12.00
C LEU A 1021 -8.33 -15.14 12.97
N ALA A 1022 -7.01 -15.35 13.05
CA ALA A 1022 -6.39 -16.33 13.95
C ALA A 1022 -6.60 -15.96 15.42
N ARG A 1023 -6.43 -14.68 15.80
CA ARG A 1023 -6.62 -14.16 17.16
C ARG A 1023 -8.06 -14.33 17.64
N PHE A 1024 -9.03 -13.87 16.84
CA PHE A 1024 -10.44 -14.01 17.20
C PHE A 1024 -10.85 -15.48 17.27
N ASN A 1025 -10.57 -16.29 16.24
CA ASN A 1025 -10.95 -17.71 16.21
C ASN A 1025 -10.35 -18.46 17.40
N TYR A 1026 -9.10 -18.16 17.76
CA TYR A 1026 -8.43 -18.76 18.91
C TYR A 1026 -9.12 -18.37 20.22
N TYR A 1027 -9.25 -17.06 20.49
CA TYR A 1027 -9.88 -16.56 21.71
C TYR A 1027 -11.31 -17.07 21.89
N ALA A 1028 -12.11 -17.03 20.82
CA ALA A 1028 -13.49 -17.49 20.82
C ALA A 1028 -13.57 -19.00 21.11
N ALA A 1029 -12.71 -19.81 20.48
CA ALA A 1029 -12.68 -21.25 20.70
C ALA A 1029 -12.28 -21.60 22.15
N GLN A 1030 -11.28 -20.94 22.72
CA GLN A 1030 -10.89 -21.17 24.12
C GLN A 1030 -11.99 -20.71 25.08
N THR A 1031 -12.60 -19.55 24.85
CA THR A 1031 -13.70 -19.04 25.67
C THR A 1031 -14.89 -20.00 25.67
N ILE A 1032 -15.29 -20.52 24.50
CA ILE A 1032 -16.37 -21.51 24.38
C ILE A 1032 -15.99 -22.81 25.08
N LYS A 1033 -14.77 -23.32 24.93
CA LYS A 1033 -14.31 -24.53 25.64
C LYS A 1033 -14.37 -24.35 27.16
N ALA A 1034 -14.00 -23.18 27.66
CA ALA A 1034 -13.98 -22.88 29.09
C ALA A 1034 -15.37 -22.67 29.71
N THR A 1035 -16.37 -22.30 28.91
CA THR A 1035 -17.69 -21.89 29.39
C THR A 1035 -18.83 -22.82 28.98
N SER A 1036 -18.71 -23.55 27.88
CA SER A 1036 -19.78 -24.41 27.35
C SER A 1036 -20.12 -25.57 28.28
N GLY A 1037 -19.15 -26.09 29.05
CA GLY A 1037 -19.38 -27.17 30.01
C GLY A 1037 -20.00 -28.44 29.40
N GLY A 1038 -19.85 -28.66 28.09
CA GLY A 1038 -20.48 -29.76 27.35
C GLY A 1038 -21.98 -29.56 27.06
N GLU A 1039 -22.60 -28.46 27.50
CA GLU A 1039 -23.98 -28.12 27.18
C GLU A 1039 -24.12 -27.64 25.73
N LYS A 1040 -25.36 -27.65 25.20
CA LYS A 1040 -25.62 -27.16 23.85
C LYS A 1040 -25.52 -25.66 23.77
N TRP A 1041 -24.85 -25.16 22.74
CA TRP A 1041 -24.61 -23.74 22.53
C TRP A 1041 -24.73 -23.36 21.06
N ILE A 1042 -25.03 -22.09 20.83
CA ILE A 1042 -24.99 -21.47 19.52
C ILE A 1042 -24.07 -20.25 19.53
N ALA A 1043 -23.48 -19.89 18.39
CA ALA A 1043 -22.70 -18.67 18.25
C ALA A 1043 -23.11 -17.90 17.00
N LEU A 1044 -23.11 -16.57 17.06
CA LEU A 1044 -23.29 -15.70 15.90
C LEU A 1044 -21.99 -14.94 15.64
N VAL A 1045 -21.39 -15.17 14.48
CA VAL A 1045 -20.11 -14.58 14.06
C VAL A 1045 -20.16 -14.23 12.58
N GLY A 1046 -19.29 -13.33 12.14
CA GLY A 1046 -19.05 -13.07 10.74
C GLY A 1046 -18.62 -14.35 10.03
N ARG A 1047 -19.13 -14.58 8.82
CA ARG A 1047 -18.90 -15.81 8.04
C ARG A 1047 -17.44 -16.25 7.93
N ALA A 1048 -16.49 -15.31 7.97
CA ALA A 1048 -15.07 -15.62 7.87
C ALA A 1048 -14.53 -16.43 9.05
N HIS A 1049 -15.17 -16.33 10.22
CA HIS A 1049 -14.80 -17.04 11.44
C HIS A 1049 -15.33 -18.48 11.48
N THR A 1050 -16.26 -18.85 10.59
CA THR A 1050 -16.97 -20.13 10.66
C THR A 1050 -16.09 -21.31 10.27
N ASN A 1051 -15.76 -21.44 8.97
CA ASN A 1051 -14.95 -22.51 8.37
C ASN A 1051 -13.52 -22.02 8.07
N THR A 1052 -12.59 -22.93 7.78
CA THR A 1052 -11.21 -22.58 7.45
C THR A 1052 -11.11 -21.58 6.29
N GLN A 1053 -10.45 -20.44 6.52
CA GLN A 1053 -10.25 -19.39 5.53
C GLN A 1053 -8.82 -18.82 5.61
N PHE A 1054 -8.26 -18.49 4.45
CA PHE A 1054 -6.88 -18.04 4.28
C PHE A 1054 -5.83 -18.99 4.91
N GLY A 1055 -6.16 -20.27 5.09
CA GLY A 1055 -5.31 -21.26 5.76
C GLY A 1055 -5.30 -21.15 7.30
N VAL A 1056 -6.19 -20.36 7.89
CA VAL A 1056 -6.47 -20.30 9.33
C VAL A 1056 -7.66 -21.19 9.64
N PRO A 1057 -7.54 -22.18 10.57
CA PRO A 1057 -8.67 -23.01 10.99
C PRO A 1057 -9.86 -22.17 11.48
N GLY A 1058 -11.06 -22.51 11.01
CA GLY A 1058 -12.30 -21.87 11.42
C GLY A 1058 -12.74 -22.33 12.81
N MET A 1059 -13.68 -21.62 13.44
CA MET A 1059 -14.20 -22.00 14.74
C MET A 1059 -14.81 -23.42 14.74
N VAL A 1060 -15.39 -23.89 13.62
CA VAL A 1060 -15.90 -25.26 13.52
C VAL A 1060 -14.81 -26.31 13.66
N ASP A 1061 -13.62 -26.02 13.13
CA ASP A 1061 -12.45 -26.90 13.22
C ASP A 1061 -11.87 -26.86 14.63
N LEU A 1062 -11.85 -25.68 15.26
CA LEU A 1062 -11.28 -25.50 16.59
C LEU A 1062 -12.15 -26.01 17.74
N THR A 1063 -13.47 -26.09 17.53
CA THR A 1063 -14.45 -26.47 18.57
C THR A 1063 -15.14 -27.81 18.29
N GLY A 1064 -14.94 -28.43 17.13
CA GLY A 1064 -15.62 -29.69 16.76
C GLY A 1064 -17.12 -29.48 16.54
N SER A 1065 -17.49 -28.39 15.88
CA SER A 1065 -18.88 -27.94 15.74
C SER A 1065 -19.35 -27.94 14.27
N LEU A 1066 -20.62 -27.62 14.05
CA LEU A 1066 -21.18 -27.37 12.72
C LEU A 1066 -21.44 -25.88 12.49
N SER A 1067 -21.46 -25.45 11.24
CA SER A 1067 -21.81 -24.09 10.82
C SER A 1067 -23.04 -24.03 9.92
N ILE A 1068 -23.79 -22.93 10.06
CA ILE A 1068 -24.92 -22.57 9.21
C ILE A 1068 -24.69 -21.15 8.66
N GLY A 1069 -24.53 -21.01 7.35
CA GLY A 1069 -24.50 -19.70 6.69
C GLY A 1069 -25.89 -19.12 6.56
N VAL A 1070 -26.09 -17.88 7.01
CA VAL A 1070 -27.41 -17.20 6.96
C VAL A 1070 -27.40 -16.12 5.88
N PHE A 1071 -28.42 -16.13 5.02
CA PHE A 1071 -28.57 -15.21 3.90
C PHE A 1071 -29.99 -14.62 3.86
N PRO A 1072 -30.18 -13.36 3.45
CA PRO A 1072 -31.50 -12.80 3.20
C PRO A 1072 -32.12 -13.44 1.96
N LYS A 1073 -33.38 -13.87 2.08
CA LYS A 1073 -34.15 -14.42 0.97
C LYS A 1073 -34.80 -13.27 0.19
N ARG A 1074 -34.46 -13.16 -1.11
CA ARG A 1074 -34.96 -12.10 -1.99
C ARG A 1074 -36.39 -12.31 -2.51
N LYS A 1075 -36.94 -13.52 -2.41
CA LYS A 1075 -38.29 -13.89 -2.88
C LYS A 1075 -39.18 -14.28 -1.70
N ALA A 1076 -40.36 -13.69 -1.62
CA ALA A 1076 -41.36 -14.00 -0.60
C ALA A 1076 -41.64 -15.51 -0.50
N GLY A 1077 -41.59 -16.05 0.72
CA GLY A 1077 -41.90 -17.45 1.02
C GLY A 1077 -41.22 -17.90 2.31
N PRO A 1078 -41.41 -19.16 2.76
CA PRO A 1078 -40.86 -19.63 4.03
C PRO A 1078 -39.33 -19.62 4.05
N SER A 1079 -38.74 -19.35 5.21
CA SER A 1079 -37.30 -19.50 5.45
C SER A 1079 -36.90 -20.97 5.27
N VAL A 1080 -35.93 -21.23 4.39
CA VAL A 1080 -35.52 -22.58 4.01
C VAL A 1080 -34.00 -22.71 3.99
N GLY A 1081 -33.50 -23.93 4.16
CA GLY A 1081 -32.08 -24.24 4.11
C GLY A 1081 -31.78 -25.66 3.67
N SER A 1082 -30.53 -25.90 3.31
CA SER A 1082 -30.05 -27.17 2.77
C SER A 1082 -28.58 -27.41 3.14
N THR A 1083 -28.08 -28.61 2.88
CA THR A 1083 -26.64 -28.89 2.93
C THR A 1083 -25.92 -28.02 1.92
N ASN A 1084 -24.80 -27.41 2.33
CA ASN A 1084 -23.98 -26.63 1.40
C ASN A 1084 -23.16 -27.58 0.52
N THR A 1085 -23.36 -27.51 -0.79
CA THR A 1085 -22.58 -28.30 -1.76
C THR A 1085 -21.44 -27.49 -2.37
N VAL A 1086 -21.35 -26.19 -2.07
CA VAL A 1086 -20.34 -25.29 -2.62
C VAL A 1086 -19.04 -25.41 -1.84
N THR A 1087 -18.01 -25.93 -2.49
CA THR A 1087 -16.66 -25.97 -1.91
C THR A 1087 -15.92 -24.69 -2.27
N VAL A 1088 -15.64 -23.87 -1.26
CA VAL A 1088 -14.81 -22.65 -1.43
C VAL A 1088 -13.35 -23.01 -1.15
N PRO A 1089 -12.40 -22.72 -2.06
CA PRO A 1089 -10.98 -22.94 -1.79
C PRO A 1089 -10.54 -22.19 -0.53
N PRO A 1090 -9.79 -22.83 0.40
CA PRO A 1090 -9.35 -22.20 1.65
C PRO A 1090 -8.48 -20.95 1.46
N THR A 1091 -8.04 -20.65 0.24
CA THR A 1091 -7.15 -19.54 -0.10
C THR A 1091 -7.86 -18.35 -0.76
N GLN A 1092 -9.17 -18.44 -1.01
CA GLN A 1092 -9.94 -17.41 -1.74
C GLN A 1092 -10.65 -16.45 -0.77
N ALA A 1093 -10.66 -15.15 -1.09
CA ALA A 1093 -11.47 -14.17 -0.37
C ALA A 1093 -12.97 -14.36 -0.68
N LEU A 1094 -13.83 -14.15 0.30
CA LEU A 1094 -15.26 -14.44 0.19
C LEU A 1094 -16.01 -13.26 -0.43
N ALA A 1095 -16.82 -13.54 -1.46
CA ALA A 1095 -17.78 -12.55 -1.95
C ALA A 1095 -18.97 -12.45 -0.97
N PRO A 1096 -19.69 -11.31 -0.92
CA PRO A 1096 -20.84 -11.10 -0.02
C PRO A 1096 -21.98 -12.12 -0.17
N GLN A 1097 -22.04 -12.85 -1.29
CA GLN A 1097 -23.07 -13.85 -1.58
C GLN A 1097 -22.53 -15.29 -1.62
N THR A 1098 -21.26 -15.51 -1.25
CA THR A 1098 -20.70 -16.87 -1.22
C THR A 1098 -21.39 -17.71 -0.13
N PRO A 1099 -22.02 -18.85 -0.46
CA PRO A 1099 -22.63 -19.74 0.52
C PRO A 1099 -21.54 -20.48 1.30
N ILE A 1100 -21.37 -20.11 2.58
CA ILE A 1100 -20.34 -20.64 3.46
C ILE A 1100 -21.02 -21.18 4.71
N GLY A 1101 -20.54 -22.34 5.14
CA GLY A 1101 -21.14 -23.12 6.21
C GLY A 1101 -21.27 -24.57 5.77
N ASP A 1102 -21.43 -25.49 6.72
CA ASP A 1102 -21.76 -26.89 6.40
C ASP A 1102 -23.20 -27.00 5.89
N LEU A 1103 -24.08 -26.16 6.43
CA LEU A 1103 -25.46 -25.95 6.00
C LEU A 1103 -25.65 -24.47 5.64
N THR A 1104 -26.73 -24.16 4.94
CA THR A 1104 -27.13 -22.77 4.64
C THR A 1104 -28.61 -22.56 4.92
N ILE A 1105 -28.99 -21.33 5.30
CA ILE A 1105 -30.38 -20.89 5.47
C ILE A 1105 -30.57 -19.58 4.72
N ALA A 1106 -31.53 -19.55 3.79
CA ALA A 1106 -32.09 -18.33 3.23
C ALA A 1106 -33.31 -17.93 4.07
N HIS A 1107 -33.15 -16.89 4.89
CA HIS A 1107 -34.17 -16.41 5.81
C HIS A 1107 -35.01 -15.30 5.19
N GLN A 1108 -36.33 -15.41 5.30
CA GLN A 1108 -37.27 -14.38 4.85
C GLN A 1108 -37.26 -13.20 5.82
N VAL A 1109 -36.62 -12.11 5.41
CA VAL A 1109 -36.60 -10.85 6.17
C VAL A 1109 -37.96 -10.16 6.05
N MET A 1110 -38.39 -9.50 7.13
CA MET A 1110 -39.65 -8.74 7.11
C MET A 1110 -39.58 -7.52 6.17
N PRO A 1111 -40.67 -7.18 5.44
CA PRO A 1111 -40.71 -5.98 4.61
C PRO A 1111 -40.51 -4.71 5.45
N GLY A 1112 -39.60 -3.83 5.02
CA GLY A 1112 -39.36 -2.54 5.67
C GLY A 1112 -38.28 -2.52 6.76
N THR A 1113 -37.65 -3.66 7.07
CA THR A 1113 -36.42 -3.68 7.87
C THR A 1113 -35.18 -3.60 6.96
N PRO A 1114 -34.20 -2.72 7.25
CA PRO A 1114 -33.05 -2.45 6.39
C PRO A 1114 -32.09 -3.63 6.19
#